data_AF-A0A507CA20-F1
#
_entry.id   AF-A0A507CA20-F1
#
_cell.length_a   1.000
_cell.length_b   1.000
_cell.length_c   1.000
_cell.angle_alpha   90.00
_cell.angle_beta   90.00
_cell.angle_gamma   90.00
#
_symmetry.space_group_name_H-M   'P 1'
#
loop_
_entity.id
_entity.type
_entity.pdbx_description
1 polymer ?
#
loop_
_entity_poly.entity_id
_entity_poly.type
_entity_poly.pdbx_seq_one_letter_code
_entity_poly.pdbx_strand_id
1 'polypeptide(L)'
;MGGKSTKWYFDKVKPVFRRANVIKGLKDEKGKLQTNSEAIQNRAMKYYKELFSNEETDIQIQEEIIECTANNTEKLQIAMTHQERLVAKISEKEINYALKQLKNGKAPGPDGITTELYKKVPTIVTKILLPIFNQILRLQDEWERENITSIIVLIEKKGDLTSLKNYRPISLLNCDYKLFSKILSIRLATILSERIGPDQHAFLPGRQIKDSIMETQLIAECINRSNKEGVIAFLDQEKAYDRVDHLFLYKLLRIWKFPENFIKLITRVNERAKFRVKINGTLTPEGKIQRGLRQGDPLSCYLYLIIMEALRYYLEADQKLKGIEIQGVPKRFIKMFVDDTNVFLKDTSYIKPLTERLLRYKRGSQAKVNLDKSQILCLGKSKPEKDSPIPFMNDGETVRNLGYPMGKNLDIQSFWAQITQNMQSTINGLRWRYDSLQGRVLIAQSLIASKIWFFAQFLPVKVRNTEEWQTMMQNVIWENNGSRVNAKTLAKEKKNGGLNACFIRARINAIQMSWVKRYYENPEAPWALLLKQCFQLCLSKPIIDKEITDPWLQTEISKDQMSGLPQLWARIWKLWRKEFRPRSIIRPISTDTLKAFPVKHTPESHIKGRGHGVINALMRKTQRNTYDILREGKLTKSMTEKFVFPEDPKRTGEINWGESIKLRLRRTIPIKDISCRVMYKHLREMYCEGDIEEVASPRALRNLWKLKVRPKTKQRVWRILTNRIPRKIDPVRNPHDLCACGKGKARAKHLFSECEILREITERLKTHKMTKEIQNMPETNFKYKRKELTPEMTIGMRIYCTLLQTQWLNYCNWVKQGVNMNTKNGLKILNILVKKEAATDKEQDLWSQTIKELEQAIDELN
;
A
#
# COMPACT_ATOMS: atom_id res chain seq x y z
N MET A 1 -15.92 -16.98 26.77
CA MET A 1 -15.16 -15.70 26.84
C MET A 1 -13.74 -15.94 26.33
N GLY A 2 -13.19 -15.15 25.40
CA GLY A 2 -11.82 -15.36 24.89
C GLY A 2 -11.50 -14.85 23.47
N GLY A 3 -12.50 -14.47 22.66
CA GLY A 3 -12.31 -14.11 21.25
C GLY A 3 -12.23 -12.62 20.91
N LYS A 4 -12.34 -11.70 21.88
CA LYS A 4 -12.28 -10.25 21.65
C LYS A 4 -10.89 -9.71 21.97
N SER A 5 -10.34 -8.91 21.06
CA SER A 5 -9.11 -8.13 21.25
C SER A 5 -9.33 -7.08 22.35
N THR A 6 -9.22 -7.50 23.60
CA THR A 6 -9.50 -6.68 24.78
C THR A 6 -8.21 -6.36 25.52
N LYS A 7 -8.21 -5.21 26.18
CA LYS A 7 -7.11 -4.79 27.07
C LYS A 7 -6.81 -5.86 28.11
N TRP A 8 -7.84 -6.46 28.70
CA TRP A 8 -7.75 -7.57 29.65
C TRP A 8 -6.95 -8.77 29.09
N TYR A 9 -7.21 -9.17 27.84
CA TYR A 9 -6.51 -10.28 27.20
C TYR A 9 -5.00 -9.99 27.07
N PHE A 10 -4.64 -8.79 26.63
CA PHE A 10 -3.23 -8.39 26.54
C PHE A 10 -2.59 -8.13 27.91
N ASP A 11 -3.34 -7.67 28.91
CA ASP A 11 -2.83 -7.45 30.27
C ASP A 11 -2.49 -8.77 30.99
N LYS A 12 -3.06 -9.92 30.57
CA LYS A 12 -2.61 -11.25 31.00
C LYS A 12 -1.32 -11.71 30.31
N VAL A 13 -1.03 -11.20 29.11
CA VAL A 13 0.16 -11.53 28.32
C VAL A 13 1.35 -10.63 28.68
N LYS A 14 1.10 -9.34 28.96
CA LYS A 14 2.12 -8.32 29.25
C LYS A 14 3.10 -8.65 30.38
N PRO A 15 2.70 -9.28 31.51
CA PRO A 15 3.62 -9.60 32.61
C PRO A 15 4.79 -10.49 32.17
N VAL A 16 4.60 -11.35 31.16
CA VAL A 16 5.65 -12.19 30.58
C VAL A 16 6.80 -11.37 29.98
N PHE A 17 6.50 -10.16 29.51
CA PHE A 17 7.44 -9.28 28.82
C PHE A 17 7.86 -8.06 29.67
N ARG A 18 7.33 -7.90 30.89
CA ARG A 18 7.72 -6.83 31.80
C ARG A 18 8.82 -7.33 32.72
N ARG A 19 10.00 -6.70 32.64
CA ARG A 19 10.94 -6.73 33.77
C ARG A 19 10.33 -5.96 34.93
N ALA A 20 10.66 -6.33 36.17
CA ALA A 20 10.32 -5.50 37.31
C ALA A 20 11.02 -4.14 37.12
N ASN A 21 10.25 -3.05 36.97
CA ASN A 21 10.76 -1.67 36.84
C ASN A 21 11.24 -1.15 38.21
N VAL A 22 12.14 -1.88 38.86
CA VAL A 22 12.77 -1.48 40.11
C VAL A 22 14.17 -1.02 39.78
N ILE A 23 14.45 0.25 40.05
CA ILE A 23 15.80 0.81 39.92
C ILE A 23 16.61 0.28 41.10
N LYS A 24 17.48 -0.68 40.82
CA LYS A 24 18.32 -1.36 41.83
C LYS A 24 19.52 -0.53 42.28
N GLY A 25 19.96 0.41 41.45
CA GLY A 25 21.05 1.32 41.79
C GLY A 25 21.37 2.30 40.66
N LEU A 26 21.99 3.41 41.03
CA LEU A 26 22.39 4.49 40.12
C LEU A 26 23.84 4.90 40.37
N LYS A 27 24.62 5.12 39.32
CA LYS A 27 25.99 5.65 39.45
C LYS A 27 25.98 7.14 39.79
N ASP A 28 26.82 7.53 40.73
CA ASP A 28 27.11 8.94 41.02
C ASP A 28 28.11 9.55 40.00
N GLU A 29 28.49 10.80 40.20
CA GLU A 29 29.44 11.54 39.35
C GLU A 29 30.84 10.92 39.32
N LYS A 30 31.24 10.22 40.39
CA LYS A 30 32.52 9.51 40.48
C LYS A 30 32.43 8.08 39.94
N GLY A 31 31.27 7.69 39.39
CA GLY A 31 31.02 6.36 38.84
C GLY A 31 30.70 5.29 39.91
N LYS A 32 30.62 5.65 41.19
CA LYS A 32 30.30 4.70 42.27
C LYS A 32 28.80 4.40 42.29
N LEU A 33 28.47 3.13 42.41
CA LEU A 33 27.08 2.66 42.40
C LEU A 33 26.41 2.93 43.75
N GLN A 34 25.30 3.66 43.71
CA GLN A 34 24.43 3.94 44.85
C GLN A 34 23.24 2.98 44.83
N THR A 35 23.04 2.20 45.89
CA THR A 35 22.01 1.14 45.97
C THR A 35 20.96 1.39 47.05
N ASN A 36 21.24 2.23 48.05
CA ASN A 36 20.26 2.63 49.06
C ASN A 36 19.16 3.49 48.41
N SER A 37 17.89 3.25 48.77
CA SER A 37 16.71 3.99 48.33
C SER A 37 16.86 5.52 48.43
N GLU A 38 17.37 6.03 49.56
CA GLU A 38 17.55 7.48 49.76
C GLU A 38 18.63 8.03 48.81
N ALA A 39 19.77 7.34 48.69
CA ALA A 39 20.84 7.73 47.79
C ALA A 39 20.39 7.72 46.32
N ILE A 40 19.58 6.74 45.91
CA ILE A 40 18.99 6.66 44.57
C ILE A 40 18.03 7.86 44.34
N GLN A 41 17.18 8.17 45.30
CA GLN A 41 16.26 9.31 45.22
C GLN A 41 17.00 10.65 45.12
N ASN A 42 18.00 10.87 45.97
CA ASN A 42 18.83 12.07 45.96
C ASN A 42 19.59 12.20 44.63
N ARG A 43 20.13 11.09 44.10
CA ARG A 43 20.81 11.07 42.81
C ARG A 43 19.87 11.43 41.65
N ALA A 44 18.66 10.87 41.65
CA ALA A 44 17.63 11.17 40.65
C ALA A 44 17.19 12.64 40.73
N MET A 45 16.93 13.13 41.93
CA MET A 45 16.54 14.51 42.16
C MET A 45 17.62 15.50 41.69
N LYS A 46 18.89 15.26 42.07
CA LYS A 46 20.04 16.08 41.64
C LYS A 46 20.14 16.13 40.11
N TYR A 47 20.11 14.97 39.45
CA TYR A 47 20.21 14.87 38.00
C TYR A 47 19.12 15.66 37.26
N TYR A 48 17.85 15.49 37.66
CA TYR A 48 16.73 16.16 36.99
C TYR A 48 16.67 17.65 37.34
N LYS A 49 17.08 18.04 38.55
CA LYS A 49 17.24 19.46 38.90
C LYS A 49 18.24 20.13 37.97
N GLU A 50 19.43 19.54 37.79
CA GLU A 50 20.45 20.04 36.85
C GLU A 50 19.97 20.03 35.40
N LEU A 51 19.26 18.98 34.97
CA LEU A 51 18.74 18.88 33.61
C LEU A 51 17.76 20.02 33.29
N PHE A 52 16.90 20.40 34.24
CA PHE A 52 15.90 21.46 34.06
C PHE A 52 16.36 22.85 34.53
N SER A 53 17.62 23.01 34.97
CA SER A 53 18.21 24.32 35.23
C SER A 53 18.63 25.01 33.94
N ASN A 54 18.56 26.34 33.90
CA ASN A 54 19.03 27.11 32.76
C ASN A 54 20.54 26.97 32.57
N GLU A 55 21.00 27.01 31.32
CA GLU A 55 22.41 27.16 30.95
C GLU A 55 22.68 28.58 30.46
N GLU A 56 23.94 29.00 30.50
CA GLU A 56 24.37 30.26 29.91
C GLU A 56 24.06 30.27 28.40
N THR A 57 23.48 31.39 27.93
CA THR A 57 23.06 31.56 26.54
C THR A 57 23.80 32.75 25.94
N ASP A 58 24.40 32.53 24.78
CA ASP A 58 25.05 33.59 24.01
C ASP A 58 23.98 34.43 23.31
N ILE A 59 23.79 35.66 23.80
CA ILE A 59 22.72 36.56 23.35
C ILE A 59 22.94 36.98 21.89
N GLN A 60 24.18 37.23 21.47
CA GLN A 60 24.49 37.66 20.10
C GLN A 60 24.16 36.54 19.11
N ILE A 61 24.56 35.30 19.43
CA ILE A 61 24.22 34.15 18.58
C ILE A 61 22.70 33.89 18.60
N GLN A 62 22.05 34.07 19.74
CA GLN A 62 20.60 33.92 19.82
C GLN A 62 19.89 34.92 18.90
N GLU A 63 20.33 36.17 18.88
CA GLU A 63 19.80 37.21 17.98
C GLU A 63 20.05 36.87 16.51
N GLU A 64 21.24 36.37 16.16
CA GLU A 64 21.56 35.87 14.81
C GLU A 64 20.58 34.76 14.36
N ILE A 65 20.27 33.79 15.24
CA ILE A 65 19.32 32.71 14.95
C ILE A 65 17.91 33.26 14.77
N ILE A 66 17.52 34.21 15.62
CA ILE A 66 16.22 34.87 15.58
C ILE A 66 16.05 35.64 14.27
N GLU A 67 17.07 36.39 13.83
CA GLU A 67 17.06 37.14 12.57
C GLU A 67 16.95 36.21 11.36
N CYS A 68 17.74 35.12 11.33
CA CYS A 68 17.62 34.08 10.29
C CYS A 68 16.21 33.52 10.20
N THR A 69 15.57 33.33 11.36
CA THR A 69 14.17 32.87 11.44
C THR A 69 13.21 33.93 10.92
N ALA A 70 13.38 35.19 11.34
CA ALA A 70 12.53 36.31 10.93
C ALA A 70 12.46 36.45 9.40
N ASN A 71 13.62 36.50 8.75
CA ASN A 71 13.77 36.67 7.29
C ASN A 71 13.04 35.57 6.48
N ASN A 72 12.96 34.35 7.04
CA ASN A 72 12.24 33.24 6.39
C ASN A 72 10.74 33.23 6.72
N THR A 73 10.33 33.86 7.82
CA THR A 73 8.93 33.91 8.27
C THR A 73 8.14 35.12 7.79
N GLU A 74 8.79 36.22 7.37
CA GLU A 74 8.11 37.41 6.84
C GLU A 74 7.27 37.10 5.59
N LYS A 75 7.68 36.09 4.81
CA LYS A 75 6.93 35.57 3.66
C LYS A 75 5.70 34.73 4.04
N LEU A 76 5.49 34.46 5.32
CA LEU A 76 4.48 33.55 5.89
C LEU A 76 3.76 34.22 7.08
N GLN A 77 3.09 35.35 6.82
CA GLN A 77 2.27 36.03 7.83
C GLN A 77 1.16 35.10 8.33
N ILE A 78 0.96 35.04 9.65
CA ILE A 78 -0.20 34.33 10.20
C ILE A 78 -1.45 35.12 9.81
N ALA A 79 -2.36 34.49 9.07
CA ALA A 79 -3.66 35.07 8.76
C ALA A 79 -4.33 35.56 10.07
N MET A 80 -4.88 36.77 10.04
CA MET A 80 -5.51 37.40 11.22
C MET A 80 -6.53 36.47 11.90
N THR A 81 -7.30 35.74 11.09
CA THR A 81 -8.28 34.74 11.52
C THR A 81 -7.68 33.60 12.36
N HIS A 82 -6.44 33.17 12.08
CA HIS A 82 -5.73 32.16 12.84
C HIS A 82 -5.19 32.70 14.17
N GLN A 83 -4.73 33.95 14.18
CA GLN A 83 -4.28 34.63 15.40
C GLN A 83 -5.45 34.77 16.39
N GLU A 84 -6.58 35.29 15.91
CA GLU A 84 -7.82 35.44 16.68
C GLU A 84 -8.30 34.10 17.24
N ARG A 85 -8.28 33.04 16.43
CA ARG A 85 -8.70 31.70 16.84
C ARG A 85 -7.90 31.16 18.02
N LEU A 86 -6.61 31.46 18.11
CA LEU A 86 -5.76 30.94 19.17
C LEU A 86 -6.20 31.46 20.55
N VAL A 87 -6.62 32.73 20.61
CA VAL A 87 -7.05 33.43 21.83
C VAL A 87 -8.57 33.53 21.99
N ALA A 88 -9.34 33.07 21.00
CA ALA A 88 -10.81 33.08 21.04
C ALA A 88 -11.36 32.27 22.22
N LYS A 89 -12.52 32.69 22.76
CA LYS A 89 -13.20 31.98 23.85
C LYS A 89 -13.33 30.48 23.52
N ILE A 90 -12.89 29.62 24.44
CA ILE A 90 -13.08 28.18 24.36
C ILE A 90 -14.57 27.89 24.42
N SER A 91 -15.03 26.99 23.55
CA SER A 91 -16.42 26.55 23.48
C SER A 91 -16.62 25.15 24.08
N GLU A 92 -17.86 24.82 24.45
CA GLU A 92 -18.24 23.46 24.87
C GLU A 92 -17.92 22.41 23.80
N LYS A 93 -18.08 22.78 22.52
CA LYS A 93 -17.76 21.90 21.38
C LYS A 93 -16.28 21.54 21.37
N GLU A 94 -15.39 22.50 21.65
CA GLU A 94 -13.95 22.26 21.73
C GLU A 94 -13.57 21.37 22.92
N ILE A 95 -14.16 21.58 24.10
CA ILE A 95 -13.95 20.73 25.27
C ILE A 95 -14.36 19.29 24.95
N ASN A 96 -15.58 19.09 24.45
CA ASN A 96 -16.09 17.77 24.11
C ASN A 96 -15.27 17.10 23.00
N TYR A 97 -14.83 17.85 22.00
CA TYR A 97 -13.97 17.35 20.94
C TYR A 97 -12.60 16.94 21.48
N ALA A 98 -11.93 17.78 22.26
CA ALA A 98 -10.63 17.48 22.85
C ALA A 98 -10.70 16.30 23.83
N LEU A 99 -11.77 16.23 24.64
CA LEU A 99 -12.00 15.14 25.58
C LEU A 99 -12.14 13.78 24.87
N LYS A 100 -12.87 13.72 23.74
CA LYS A 100 -12.96 12.51 22.91
C LYS A 100 -11.59 12.04 22.39
N GLN A 101 -10.70 12.98 22.07
CA GLN A 101 -9.35 12.72 21.54
C GLN A 101 -8.35 12.25 22.61
N LEU A 102 -8.56 12.57 23.89
CA LEU A 102 -7.71 12.05 24.96
C LEU A 102 -7.78 10.52 25.01
N LYS A 103 -6.65 9.84 25.22
CA LYS A 103 -6.59 8.37 25.20
C LYS A 103 -7.03 7.79 26.55
N ASN A 104 -7.80 6.70 26.52
CA ASN A 104 -8.10 5.90 27.70
C ASN A 104 -6.88 5.04 28.10
N GLY A 105 -6.84 4.59 29.35
CA GLY A 105 -5.84 3.70 29.90
C GLY A 105 -4.48 4.36 30.11
N LYS A 106 -4.47 5.68 30.30
CA LYS A 106 -3.27 6.47 30.61
C LYS A 106 -3.21 6.72 32.11
N ALA A 107 -1.98 6.79 32.65
CA ALA A 107 -1.79 7.10 34.05
C ALA A 107 -2.26 8.55 34.34
N PRO A 108 -2.93 8.77 35.50
CA PRO A 108 -3.36 10.10 35.92
C PRO A 108 -2.18 10.97 36.36
N GLY A 109 -2.45 12.25 36.61
CA GLY A 109 -1.49 13.16 37.24
C GLY A 109 -1.43 12.97 38.76
N PRO A 110 -0.80 13.92 39.48
CA PRO A 110 -0.80 13.99 40.94
C PRO A 110 -2.18 13.82 41.60
N ASP A 111 -3.25 14.31 40.99
CA ASP A 111 -4.62 14.26 41.51
C ASP A 111 -5.25 12.85 41.51
N GLY A 112 -4.65 11.89 40.80
CA GLY A 112 -5.18 10.53 40.63
C GLY A 112 -6.41 10.44 39.71
N ILE A 113 -6.90 11.55 39.15
CA ILE A 113 -8.11 11.56 38.34
C ILE A 113 -7.79 11.15 36.89
N THR A 114 -8.59 10.23 36.35
CA THR A 114 -8.36 9.63 35.02
C THR A 114 -9.22 10.26 33.93
N THR A 115 -8.74 10.18 32.68
CA THR A 115 -9.48 10.58 31.48
C THR A 115 -10.84 9.87 31.39
N GLU A 116 -10.91 8.61 31.82
CA GLU A 116 -12.13 7.81 31.81
C GLU A 116 -13.25 8.41 32.65
N LEU A 117 -12.92 8.96 33.83
CA LEU A 117 -13.90 9.66 34.64
C LEU A 117 -14.44 10.87 33.88
N TYR A 118 -13.55 11.68 33.31
CA TYR A 118 -13.95 12.87 32.55
C TYR A 118 -14.88 12.51 31.39
N LYS A 119 -14.58 11.42 30.68
CA LYS A 119 -15.40 10.90 29.58
C LYS A 119 -16.74 10.31 30.01
N LYS A 120 -16.87 9.88 31.27
CA LYS A 120 -18.13 9.35 31.82
C LYS A 120 -19.10 10.46 32.22
N VAL A 121 -18.59 11.63 32.61
CA VAL A 121 -19.40 12.79 33.03
C VAL A 121 -19.06 14.07 32.25
N PRO A 122 -19.10 14.05 30.90
CA PRO A 122 -18.62 15.17 30.07
C PRO A 122 -19.39 16.47 30.32
N THR A 123 -20.69 16.39 30.63
CA THR A 123 -21.52 17.57 30.92
C THR A 123 -21.07 18.28 32.19
N ILE A 124 -20.78 17.53 33.26
CA ILE A 124 -20.32 18.08 34.54
C ILE A 124 -18.93 18.70 34.35
N VAL A 125 -18.01 17.96 33.71
CA VAL A 125 -16.66 18.45 33.40
C VAL A 125 -16.71 19.74 32.59
N THR A 126 -17.55 19.79 31.56
CA THR A 126 -17.68 20.97 30.70
C THR A 126 -18.24 22.16 31.48
N LYS A 127 -19.28 21.96 32.29
CA LYS A 127 -19.90 23.02 33.11
C LYS A 127 -18.90 23.66 34.07
N ILE A 128 -18.02 22.86 34.67
CA ILE A 128 -17.02 23.33 35.64
C ILE A 128 -15.80 23.96 34.95
N LEU A 129 -15.23 23.28 33.96
CA LEU A 129 -13.94 23.69 33.39
C LEU A 129 -14.07 24.79 32.35
N LEU A 130 -15.22 24.95 31.68
CA LEU A 130 -15.37 25.95 30.62
C LEU A 130 -15.17 27.39 31.12
N PRO A 131 -15.78 27.85 32.24
CA PRO A 131 -15.51 29.17 32.78
C PRO A 131 -14.04 29.35 33.17
N ILE A 132 -13.47 28.38 33.89
CA ILE A 132 -12.08 28.38 34.37
C ILE A 132 -11.11 28.50 33.20
N PHE A 133 -11.25 27.64 32.19
CA PHE A 133 -10.39 27.66 31.01
C PHE A 133 -10.46 29.00 30.26
N ASN A 134 -11.63 29.63 30.23
CA ASN A 134 -11.78 30.94 29.59
C ASN A 134 -11.20 32.09 30.41
N GLN A 135 -11.26 32.04 31.75
CA GLN A 135 -10.60 33.00 32.62
C GLN A 135 -9.07 32.90 32.48
N ILE A 136 -8.54 31.69 32.51
CA ILE A 136 -7.12 31.41 32.28
C ILE A 136 -6.67 31.88 30.89
N LEU A 137 -7.43 31.56 29.84
CA LEU A 137 -7.12 31.98 28.46
C LEU A 137 -7.08 33.51 28.32
N ARG A 138 -7.95 34.21 29.04
CA ARG A 138 -8.01 35.69 29.07
C ARG A 138 -7.00 36.32 30.03
N LEU A 139 -6.14 35.51 30.66
CA LEU A 139 -5.16 35.95 31.66
C LEU A 139 -5.79 36.59 32.92
N GLN A 140 -7.10 36.41 33.12
CA GLN A 140 -7.83 36.87 34.30
C GLN A 140 -7.61 35.96 35.51
N ASP A 141 -7.16 34.74 35.26
CA ASP A 141 -6.80 33.75 36.26
C ASP A 141 -5.56 32.97 35.80
N GLU A 142 -5.01 32.15 36.68
CA GLU A 142 -3.80 31.38 36.45
C GLU A 142 -3.95 29.96 36.98
N TRP A 143 -3.19 29.03 36.44
CA TRP A 143 -3.15 27.69 37.00
C TRP A 143 -2.53 27.72 38.39
N GLU A 144 -3.25 27.20 39.38
CA GLU A 144 -2.67 26.83 40.67
C GLU A 144 -1.51 25.85 40.46
N ARG A 145 -0.46 26.01 41.26
CA ARG A 145 0.79 25.26 41.12
C ARG A 145 0.54 23.75 41.18
N GLU A 146 -0.34 23.31 42.07
CA GLU A 146 -0.71 21.92 42.30
C GLU A 146 -1.29 21.29 41.03
N ASN A 147 -2.04 22.07 40.24
CA ASN A 147 -2.72 21.60 39.02
C ASN A 147 -1.77 21.43 37.83
N ILE A 148 -0.62 22.10 37.84
CA ILE A 148 0.41 22.02 36.77
C ILE A 148 1.72 21.35 37.20
N THR A 149 1.80 20.92 38.45
CA THR A 149 2.89 20.09 38.95
C THR A 149 2.84 18.71 38.28
N SER A 150 4.02 18.20 37.88
CA SER A 150 4.13 16.92 37.19
C SER A 150 4.83 15.86 38.03
N ILE A 151 4.39 14.61 37.91
CA ILE A 151 5.15 13.46 38.42
C ILE A 151 5.94 12.87 37.25
N ILE A 152 7.26 12.92 37.33
CA ILE A 152 8.15 12.30 36.35
C ILE A 152 8.28 10.82 36.68
N VAL A 153 7.84 9.97 35.75
CA VAL A 153 8.09 8.53 35.78
C VAL A 153 9.19 8.17 34.79
N LEU A 154 10.06 7.26 35.19
CA LEU A 154 11.23 6.85 34.40
C LEU A 154 10.92 5.61 33.58
N ILE A 155 11.11 5.69 32.26
CA ILE A 155 11.01 4.55 31.35
C ILE A 155 12.41 4.16 30.91
N GLU A 156 12.77 2.89 31.11
CA GLU A 156 14.04 2.31 30.70
C GLU A 156 14.25 2.46 29.18
N LYS A 157 15.41 2.98 28.77
CA LYS A 157 15.93 2.86 27.42
C LYS A 157 16.96 1.70 27.38
N LYS A 158 17.53 1.45 26.19
CA LYS A 158 18.67 0.54 26.07
C LYS A 158 19.93 1.15 26.69
N GLY A 159 20.87 0.30 27.09
CA GLY A 159 22.17 0.71 27.65
C GLY A 159 22.31 0.37 29.13
N ASP A 160 23.31 0.97 29.77
CA ASP A 160 23.56 0.83 31.21
C ASP A 160 22.43 1.48 32.03
N LEU A 161 21.59 0.65 32.65
CA LEU A 161 20.46 1.08 33.48
C LEU A 161 20.87 1.66 34.83
N THR A 162 22.16 1.66 35.18
CA THR A 162 22.67 2.42 36.33
C THR A 162 22.90 3.90 36.00
N SER A 163 22.74 4.30 34.74
CA SER A 163 22.85 5.69 34.28
C SER A 163 21.49 6.31 33.98
N LEU A 164 21.17 7.43 34.64
CA LEU A 164 19.95 8.22 34.41
C LEU A 164 19.85 8.78 32.98
N LYS A 165 20.97 8.87 32.25
CA LYS A 165 20.98 9.25 30.83
C LYS A 165 20.17 8.25 29.97
N ASN A 166 20.16 6.98 30.37
CA ASN A 166 19.47 5.87 29.71
C ASN A 166 18.02 5.68 30.19
N TYR A 167 17.43 6.68 30.84
CA TYR A 167 16.00 6.72 31.12
C TYR A 167 15.32 7.84 30.33
N ARG A 168 14.07 7.60 29.94
CA ARG A 168 13.17 8.61 29.39
C ARG A 168 12.26 9.13 30.51
N PRO A 169 12.33 10.42 30.88
CA PRO A 169 11.37 11.01 31.80
C PRO A 169 10.03 11.20 31.08
N ILE A 170 8.94 10.75 31.69
CA ILE A 170 7.57 11.06 31.25
C ILE A 170 6.88 11.82 32.36
N SER A 171 6.40 13.03 32.05
CA SER A 171 5.63 13.87 32.95
C SER A 171 4.17 13.42 32.97
N LEU A 172 3.71 12.95 34.13
CA LEU A 172 2.31 12.72 34.42
C LEU A 172 1.68 14.03 34.88
N LEU A 173 0.74 14.55 34.09
CA LEU A 173 0.01 15.81 34.32
C LEU A 173 -1.46 15.52 34.68
N ASN A 174 -2.12 16.41 35.41
CA ASN A 174 -3.54 16.30 35.72
C ASN A 174 -4.40 16.35 34.44
N CYS A 175 -5.59 15.73 34.50
CA CYS A 175 -6.42 15.54 33.31
C CYS A 175 -7.08 16.83 32.81
N ASP A 176 -7.44 17.74 33.70
CA ASP A 176 -7.90 19.10 33.43
C ASP A 176 -6.85 19.91 32.64
N TYR A 177 -5.62 19.99 33.11
CA TYR A 177 -4.53 20.67 32.43
C TYR A 177 -4.26 20.01 31.07
N LYS A 178 -4.20 18.68 31.00
CA LYS A 178 -4.05 17.96 29.72
C LYS A 178 -5.18 18.28 28.75
N LEU A 179 -6.41 18.44 29.22
CA LEU A 179 -7.57 18.79 28.40
C LEU A 179 -7.44 20.21 27.86
N PHE A 180 -7.07 21.18 28.70
CA PHE A 180 -6.79 22.55 28.29
C PHE A 180 -5.66 22.62 27.26
N SER A 181 -4.51 22.03 27.57
CA SER A 181 -3.38 21.91 26.64
C SER A 181 -3.77 21.20 25.34
N LYS A 182 -4.64 20.18 25.40
CA LYS A 182 -5.12 19.49 24.20
C LYS A 182 -5.92 20.42 23.29
N ILE A 183 -6.78 21.27 23.85
CA ILE A 183 -7.53 22.28 23.08
C ILE A 183 -6.56 23.24 22.39
N LEU A 184 -5.59 23.79 23.13
CA LEU A 184 -4.57 24.67 22.56
C LEU A 184 -3.74 23.97 21.48
N SER A 185 -3.37 22.70 21.69
CA SER A 185 -2.62 21.92 20.69
C SER A 185 -3.40 21.73 19.39
N ILE A 186 -4.74 21.58 19.47
CA ILE A 186 -5.60 21.43 18.29
C ILE A 186 -5.65 22.75 17.53
N ARG A 187 -5.79 23.89 18.23
CA ARG A 187 -5.73 25.22 17.62
C ARG A 187 -4.37 25.52 17.00
N LEU A 188 -3.29 25.18 17.70
CA LEU A 188 -1.93 25.40 17.22
C LEU A 188 -1.59 24.53 16.01
N ALA A 189 -2.09 23.29 15.98
CA ALA A 189 -1.85 22.37 14.86
C ALA A 189 -2.33 22.92 13.51
N THR A 190 -3.45 23.66 13.49
CA THR A 190 -3.98 24.25 12.24
C THR A 190 -3.08 25.38 11.73
N ILE A 191 -2.53 26.18 12.64
CA ILE A 191 -1.58 27.25 12.30
C ILE A 191 -0.27 26.64 11.78
N LEU A 192 0.25 25.63 12.48
CA LEU A 192 1.53 25.03 12.12
C LEU A 192 1.48 24.18 10.85
N SER A 193 0.33 23.63 10.46
CA SER A 193 0.21 22.88 9.20
C SER A 193 0.45 23.74 7.95
N GLU A 194 0.19 25.04 8.04
CA GLU A 194 0.40 25.99 6.94
C GLU A 194 1.82 26.58 6.95
N ARG A 195 2.47 26.65 8.12
CA ARG A 195 3.74 27.38 8.29
C ARG A 195 4.98 26.51 8.31
N ILE A 196 4.87 25.30 8.87
CA ILE A 196 6.01 24.40 8.94
C ILE A 196 6.30 23.87 7.54
N GLY A 197 7.54 24.07 7.07
CA GLY A 197 7.95 23.66 5.74
C GLY A 197 7.83 22.16 5.48
N PRO A 198 7.90 21.72 4.22
CA PRO A 198 7.63 20.34 3.83
C PRO A 198 8.60 19.33 4.45
N ASP A 199 9.76 19.76 4.94
CA ASP A 199 10.82 18.89 5.43
C ASP A 199 10.59 18.34 6.86
N GLN A 200 9.65 18.90 7.63
CA GLN A 200 9.25 18.38 8.94
C GLN A 200 8.03 17.45 8.84
N HIS A 201 8.20 16.17 9.15
CA HIS A 201 7.18 15.16 8.85
C HIS A 201 6.33 14.72 10.05
N ALA A 202 6.62 15.23 11.25
CA ALA A 202 5.96 14.79 12.48
C ALA A 202 4.78 15.69 12.90
N PHE A 203 3.78 15.07 13.54
CA PHE A 203 2.61 15.71 14.17
C PHE A 203 1.69 16.56 13.28
N LEU A 204 1.99 16.68 11.99
CA LEU A 204 1.22 17.44 11.02
C LEU A 204 0.33 16.52 10.17
N PRO A 205 -0.94 16.89 9.91
CA PRO A 205 -1.84 16.13 9.06
C PRO A 205 -1.26 15.88 7.66
N GLY A 206 -1.53 14.70 7.09
CA GLY A 206 -1.10 14.35 5.73
C GLY A 206 0.36 13.92 5.60
N ARG A 207 1.22 14.13 6.62
CA ARG A 207 2.64 13.74 6.59
C ARG A 207 2.83 12.37 7.23
N GLN A 208 3.56 11.47 6.57
CA GLN A 208 3.72 10.08 7.02
C GLN A 208 5.20 9.71 7.19
N ILE A 209 5.50 8.96 8.25
CA ILE A 209 6.87 8.49 8.56
C ILE A 209 7.49 7.71 7.40
N LYS A 210 6.66 6.96 6.66
CA LYS A 210 7.10 6.15 5.51
C LYS A 210 7.58 7.00 4.34
N ASP A 211 7.07 8.22 4.19
CA ASP A 211 7.53 9.14 3.14
C ASP A 211 8.94 9.64 3.48
N SER A 212 9.19 9.92 4.76
CA SER A 212 10.53 10.26 5.24
C SER A 212 11.58 9.19 4.95
N ILE A 213 11.27 7.97 5.32
CA ILE A 213 12.15 6.82 5.11
C ILE A 213 12.37 6.57 3.60
N MET A 214 11.29 6.57 2.80
CA MET A 214 11.37 6.28 1.37
C MET A 214 12.15 7.35 0.60
N GLU A 215 11.98 8.63 0.94
CA GLU A 215 12.76 9.72 0.32
C GLU A 215 14.25 9.57 0.63
N THR A 216 14.60 9.31 1.89
CA THR A 216 16.00 9.17 2.29
C THR A 216 16.66 7.99 1.57
N GLN A 217 15.94 6.87 1.43
CA GLN A 217 16.40 5.72 0.64
C GLN A 217 16.59 6.04 -0.84
N LEU A 218 15.62 6.72 -1.46
CA LEU A 218 15.70 7.03 -2.89
C LEU A 218 16.76 8.10 -3.19
N ILE A 219 17.00 9.05 -2.29
CA ILE A 219 18.13 9.99 -2.38
C ILE A 219 19.45 9.21 -2.38
N ALA A 220 19.65 8.33 -1.39
CA ALA A 220 20.84 7.49 -1.31
C ALA A 220 21.03 6.67 -2.60
N GLU A 221 19.96 6.05 -3.10
CA GLU A 221 19.99 5.24 -4.31
C GLU A 221 20.35 6.06 -5.56
N CYS A 222 19.74 7.23 -5.75
CA CYS A 222 20.02 8.10 -6.90
C CYS A 222 21.47 8.59 -6.91
N ILE A 223 22.02 8.97 -5.75
CA ILE A 223 23.42 9.42 -5.64
C ILE A 223 24.40 8.27 -5.86
N ASN A 224 24.16 7.11 -5.23
CA ASN A 224 24.98 5.92 -5.42
C ASN A 224 25.04 5.51 -6.91
N ARG A 225 23.90 5.55 -7.61
CA ARG A 225 23.82 5.15 -9.02
C ARG A 225 24.39 6.14 -10.00
N SER A 226 24.17 7.42 -9.77
CA SER A 226 24.79 8.48 -10.57
C SER A 226 26.28 8.62 -10.27
N ASN A 227 26.80 7.86 -9.29
CA ASN A 227 28.19 7.89 -8.85
C ASN A 227 28.66 9.32 -8.57
N LYS A 228 27.77 10.11 -7.98
CA LYS A 228 28.04 11.47 -7.49
C LYS A 228 28.48 11.41 -6.04
N GLU A 229 29.09 12.47 -5.56
CA GLU A 229 29.34 12.63 -4.14
C GLU A 229 28.03 12.99 -3.41
N GLY A 230 27.95 12.57 -2.16
CA GLY A 230 26.83 12.89 -1.29
C GLY A 230 27.01 12.25 0.09
N VAL A 231 26.46 12.92 1.09
CA VAL A 231 26.56 12.51 2.48
C VAL A 231 25.20 12.68 3.16
N ILE A 232 24.83 11.72 4.00
CA ILE A 232 23.69 11.86 4.93
C ILE A 232 24.23 11.85 6.36
N ALA A 233 24.05 12.94 7.08
CA ALA A 233 24.31 13.02 8.52
C ALA A 233 23.02 12.76 9.29
N PHE A 234 22.99 11.69 10.08
CA PHE A 234 21.91 11.33 10.99
C PHE A 234 22.23 11.94 12.36
N LEU A 235 21.56 13.02 12.71
CA LEU A 235 21.80 13.77 13.94
C LEU A 235 20.89 13.27 15.07
N ASP A 236 21.48 13.01 16.24
CA ASP A 236 20.78 12.62 17.47
C ASP A 236 20.70 13.81 18.43
N GLN A 237 19.49 14.29 18.76
CA GLN A 237 19.33 15.40 19.72
C GLN A 237 19.49 14.90 21.15
N GLU A 238 20.40 15.50 21.92
CA GLU A 238 20.58 15.18 23.33
C GLU A 238 19.42 15.75 24.15
N LYS A 239 18.57 14.87 24.69
CA LYS A 239 17.47 15.27 25.60
C LYS A 239 16.59 16.39 25.00
N ALA A 240 16.27 16.27 23.71
CA ALA A 240 15.47 17.18 22.88
C ALA A 240 14.47 18.08 23.64
N TYR A 241 13.45 17.49 24.25
CA TYR A 241 12.41 18.24 24.98
C TYR A 241 12.94 18.90 26.25
N ASP A 242 13.81 18.22 27.00
CA ASP A 242 14.24 18.64 28.33
C ASP A 242 15.21 19.84 28.31
N ARG A 243 15.83 20.14 27.15
CA ARG A 243 16.83 21.21 26.98
C ARG A 243 16.30 22.50 26.36
N VAL A 244 15.01 22.58 26.02
CA VAL A 244 14.42 23.76 25.37
C VAL A 244 14.52 24.98 26.29
N ASP A 245 15.28 25.99 25.89
CA ASP A 245 15.29 27.27 26.58
C ASP A 245 13.95 28.00 26.41
N HIS A 246 13.35 28.41 27.52
CA HIS A 246 12.03 29.04 27.53
C HIS A 246 12.08 30.45 26.93
N LEU A 247 13.14 31.22 27.21
CA LEU A 247 13.26 32.58 26.68
C LEU A 247 13.44 32.58 25.16
N PHE A 248 14.27 31.68 24.64
CA PHE A 248 14.42 31.44 23.22
C PHE A 248 13.10 31.07 22.56
N LEU A 249 12.32 30.16 23.17
CA LEU A 249 10.98 29.81 22.69
C LEU A 249 10.06 31.03 22.61
N TYR A 250 10.03 31.88 23.65
CA TYR A 250 9.20 33.09 23.65
C TYR A 250 9.61 34.08 22.57
N LYS A 251 10.92 34.29 22.34
CA LYS A 251 11.43 35.12 21.24
C LYS A 251 10.97 34.57 19.88
N LEU A 252 11.09 33.27 19.66
CA LEU A 252 10.61 32.62 18.43
C LEU A 252 9.10 32.81 18.22
N LEU A 253 8.29 32.63 19.26
CA LEU A 253 6.84 32.84 19.16
C LEU A 253 6.49 34.29 18.76
N ARG A 254 7.21 35.29 19.28
CA ARG A 254 7.01 36.70 18.93
C ARG A 254 7.38 37.00 17.48
N ILE A 255 8.51 36.47 17.01
CA ILE A 255 8.96 36.64 15.62
C ILE A 255 8.00 35.96 14.65
N TRP A 256 7.47 34.81 15.05
CA TRP A 256 6.41 34.13 14.33
C TRP A 256 5.06 34.83 14.43
N LYS A 257 4.95 35.99 15.10
CA LYS A 257 3.73 36.81 15.25
C LYS A 257 2.57 36.08 15.93
N PHE A 258 2.86 35.20 16.88
CA PHE A 258 1.82 34.66 17.76
C PHE A 258 1.26 35.78 18.67
N PRO A 259 -0.05 35.76 19.01
CA PRO A 259 -0.65 36.74 19.90
C PRO A 259 0.08 36.82 21.25
N GLU A 260 0.38 38.02 21.74
CA GLU A 260 1.11 38.20 23.00
C GLU A 260 0.36 37.57 24.20
N ASN A 261 -0.97 37.55 24.19
CA ASN A 261 -1.75 36.87 25.23
C ASN A 261 -1.50 35.35 25.25
N PHE A 262 -1.33 34.72 24.09
CA PHE A 262 -0.96 33.32 24.00
C PHE A 262 0.45 33.10 24.54
N ILE A 263 1.40 33.98 24.20
CA ILE A 263 2.78 33.90 24.68
C ILE A 263 2.82 34.02 26.21
N LYS A 264 2.14 35.03 26.78
CA LYS A 264 1.99 35.22 28.23
C LYS A 264 1.36 34.00 28.92
N LEU A 265 0.37 33.36 28.29
CA LEU A 265 -0.24 32.14 28.80
C LEU A 265 0.80 31.00 28.90
N ILE A 266 1.60 30.78 27.86
CA ILE A 266 2.67 29.77 27.88
C ILE A 266 3.73 30.11 28.93
N THR A 267 4.11 31.39 29.03
CA THR A 267 5.06 31.88 30.03
C THR A 267 4.60 31.58 31.45
N ARG A 268 3.37 31.96 31.82
CA ARG A 268 2.78 31.71 33.16
C ARG A 268 2.76 30.23 33.52
N VAL A 269 2.42 29.37 32.55
CA VAL A 269 2.37 27.92 32.74
C VAL A 269 3.76 27.35 33.00
N ASN A 270 4.78 27.80 32.25
CA ASN A 270 6.14 27.31 32.38
C ASN A 270 6.82 27.79 33.67
N GLU A 271 6.66 29.06 34.04
CA GLU A 271 7.28 29.66 35.24
C GLU A 271 6.80 29.01 36.55
N ARG A 272 5.53 28.59 36.59
CA ARG A 272 4.95 27.92 37.74
C ARG A 272 5.11 26.40 37.72
N ALA A 273 5.54 25.81 36.60
CA ALA A 273 5.63 24.38 36.46
C ALA A 273 6.71 23.78 37.39
N LYS A 274 6.32 22.75 38.12
CA LYS A 274 7.20 22.01 39.02
C LYS A 274 7.18 20.52 38.73
N PHE A 275 8.16 19.79 39.26
CA PHE A 275 8.25 18.35 39.09
C PHE A 275 8.60 17.63 40.39
N ARG A 276 8.17 16.37 40.49
CA ARG A 276 8.67 15.38 41.45
C ARG A 276 9.04 14.12 40.67
N VAL A 277 10.11 13.45 41.03
CA VAL A 277 10.51 12.19 40.37
C VAL A 277 9.95 11.01 41.17
N LYS A 278 9.31 10.06 40.50
CA LYS A 278 8.82 8.83 41.11
C LYS A 278 9.87 7.72 40.95
N ILE A 279 10.43 7.28 42.07
CA ILE A 279 11.44 6.22 42.15
C ILE A 279 10.91 5.10 43.03
N ASN A 280 10.82 3.88 42.49
CA ASN A 280 10.45 2.67 43.26
C ASN A 280 9.17 2.81 44.14
N GLY A 281 8.22 3.66 43.72
CA GLY A 281 6.97 3.89 44.44
C GLY A 281 6.92 5.17 45.27
N THR A 282 8.07 5.75 45.64
CA THR A 282 8.18 7.00 46.41
C THR A 282 8.39 8.22 45.51
N LEU A 283 8.09 9.42 46.02
CA LEU A 283 8.28 10.69 45.34
C LEU A 283 9.44 11.46 45.97
N THR A 284 10.34 11.98 45.15
CA THR A 284 11.38 12.91 45.61
C THR A 284 10.77 14.22 46.14
N PRO A 285 11.56 15.08 46.79
CA PRO A 285 11.21 16.49 46.96
C PRO A 285 10.90 17.17 45.63
N GLU A 286 10.24 18.33 45.72
CA GLU A 286 9.83 19.10 44.56
C GLU A 286 11.00 19.90 43.95
N GLY A 287 11.05 19.95 42.62
CA GLY A 287 11.97 20.76 41.82
C GLY A 287 11.25 21.74 40.91
N LYS A 288 11.93 22.83 40.55
CA LYS A 288 11.45 23.81 39.57
C LYS A 288 11.89 23.40 38.16
N ILE A 289 11.04 23.65 37.17
CA ILE A 289 11.38 23.49 35.76
C ILE A 289 11.78 24.87 35.21
N GLN A 290 13.07 25.15 35.07
CA GLN A 290 13.54 26.46 34.55
C GLN A 290 13.70 26.44 33.03
N ARG A 291 13.98 25.26 32.47
CA ARG A 291 13.96 24.98 31.03
C ARG A 291 13.32 23.63 30.72
N GLY A 292 13.03 23.42 29.45
CA GLY A 292 12.50 22.18 28.89
C GLY A 292 10.98 22.17 28.76
N LEU A 293 10.49 21.29 27.90
CA LEU A 293 9.08 21.05 27.65
C LEU A 293 8.66 19.71 28.27
N ARG A 294 7.50 19.66 28.93
CA ARG A 294 7.06 18.49 29.70
C ARG A 294 6.69 17.32 28.78
N GLN A 295 7.43 16.22 28.85
CA GLN A 295 7.20 15.03 28.01
C GLN A 295 5.90 14.31 28.40
N GLY A 296 4.84 14.51 27.63
CA GLY A 296 3.50 14.00 27.93
C GLY A 296 2.41 15.06 27.83
N ASP A 297 2.82 16.32 27.74
CA ASP A 297 1.96 17.47 27.45
C ASP A 297 1.63 17.52 25.93
N PRO A 298 0.33 17.51 25.53
CA PRO A 298 -0.07 17.61 24.13
C PRO A 298 0.48 18.84 23.39
N LEU A 299 0.62 19.97 24.09
CA LEU A 299 1.06 21.24 23.49
C LEU A 299 2.58 21.26 23.25
N SER A 300 3.36 20.62 24.13
CA SER A 300 4.82 20.56 24.03
C SER A 300 5.32 20.00 22.70
N CYS A 301 4.60 19.03 22.10
CA CYS A 301 4.97 18.50 20.79
C CYS A 301 5.02 19.58 19.70
N TYR A 302 4.06 20.50 19.69
CA TYR A 302 3.96 21.55 18.68
C TYR A 302 4.90 22.72 18.96
N LEU A 303 5.07 23.10 20.24
CA LEU A 303 6.06 24.10 20.63
C LEU A 303 7.49 23.66 20.24
N TYR A 304 7.81 22.38 20.40
CA TYR A 304 9.11 21.84 19.99
C TYR A 304 9.34 21.92 18.47
N LEU A 305 8.29 21.81 17.65
CA LEU A 305 8.45 21.97 16.20
C LEU A 305 8.93 23.37 15.82
N ILE A 306 8.52 24.41 16.55
CA ILE A 306 8.94 25.79 16.30
C ILE A 306 10.46 25.93 16.56
N ILE A 307 10.97 25.29 17.62
CA ILE A 307 12.41 25.23 17.89
C ILE A 307 13.17 24.56 16.74
N MET A 308 12.68 23.40 16.28
CA MET A 308 13.32 22.66 15.19
C MET A 308 13.26 23.40 13.86
N GLU A 309 12.21 24.17 13.59
CA GLU A 309 12.14 24.99 12.39
C GLU A 309 13.17 26.13 12.41
N ALA A 310 13.44 26.71 13.58
CA ALA A 310 14.53 27.68 13.73
C ALA A 310 15.91 27.07 13.45
N LEU A 311 16.15 25.83 13.90
CA LEU A 311 17.38 25.09 13.52
C LEU A 311 17.48 24.92 12.00
N ARG A 312 16.39 24.51 11.36
CA ARG A 312 16.34 24.36 9.91
C ARG A 312 16.68 25.66 9.19
N TYR A 313 16.03 26.78 9.51
CA TYR A 313 16.32 28.06 8.88
C TYR A 313 17.77 28.51 9.13
N TYR A 314 18.28 28.28 10.34
CA TYR A 314 19.65 28.65 10.69
C TYR A 314 20.72 27.86 9.91
N LEU A 315 20.45 26.59 9.62
CA LEU A 315 21.32 25.75 8.78
C LEU A 315 21.16 26.08 7.29
N GLU A 316 19.93 26.31 6.81
CA GLU A 316 19.65 26.65 5.40
C GLU A 316 20.20 28.04 5.00
N ALA A 317 20.29 28.97 5.95
CA ALA A 317 20.83 30.31 5.73
C ALA A 317 22.37 30.32 5.55
N ASP A 318 23.08 29.27 5.96
CA ASP A 318 24.54 29.21 5.87
C ASP A 318 24.99 28.85 4.45
N GLN A 319 25.53 29.82 3.72
CA GLN A 319 26.04 29.64 2.37
C GLN A 319 27.23 28.66 2.29
N LYS A 320 27.91 28.40 3.43
CA LYS A 320 28.97 27.39 3.52
C LYS A 320 28.40 25.97 3.51
N LEU A 321 27.09 25.77 3.62
CA LEU A 321 26.45 24.46 3.58
C LEU A 321 25.74 24.25 2.24
N LYS A 322 26.11 23.19 1.51
CA LYS A 322 25.42 22.81 0.27
C LYS A 322 24.78 21.45 0.38
N GLY A 323 23.49 21.39 0.06
CA GLY A 323 22.71 20.15 0.04
C GLY A 323 22.91 19.31 -1.21
N ILE A 324 22.25 18.15 -1.22
CA ILE A 324 22.24 17.22 -2.35
C ILE A 324 21.28 17.74 -3.43
N GLU A 325 21.74 17.70 -4.69
CA GLU A 325 20.96 18.12 -5.86
C GLU A 325 20.76 16.95 -6.83
N ILE A 326 19.50 16.59 -7.04
CA ILE A 326 19.06 15.52 -7.94
C ILE A 326 18.18 16.16 -9.01
N GLN A 327 18.47 15.88 -10.29
CA GLN A 327 17.74 16.46 -11.41
C GLN A 327 16.25 16.13 -11.34
N GLY A 328 15.39 17.12 -11.64
CA GLY A 328 13.93 16.94 -11.62
C GLY A 328 13.31 16.81 -10.23
N VAL A 329 14.11 16.97 -9.16
CA VAL A 329 13.66 16.90 -7.77
C VAL A 329 14.03 18.21 -7.06
N PRO A 330 13.13 18.83 -6.28
CA PRO A 330 13.47 19.98 -5.45
C PRO A 330 14.68 19.68 -4.56
N LYS A 331 15.61 20.63 -4.45
CA LYS A 331 16.83 20.53 -3.63
C LYS A 331 16.49 20.05 -2.23
N ARG A 332 17.28 19.09 -1.72
CA ARG A 332 17.12 18.54 -0.36
C ARG A 332 18.34 18.84 0.47
N PHE A 333 18.11 19.48 1.60
CA PHE A 333 19.14 19.87 2.53
C PHE A 333 18.93 19.27 3.91
N ILE A 334 17.70 19.32 4.43
CA ILE A 334 17.37 18.78 5.75
C ILE A 334 16.04 18.06 5.70
N LYS A 335 15.87 17.07 6.57
CA LYS A 335 14.62 16.39 6.83
C LYS A 335 14.49 16.05 8.30
N MET A 336 13.36 16.37 8.90
CA MET A 336 13.13 16.22 10.33
C MET A 336 11.88 15.40 10.61
N PHE A 337 11.91 14.63 11.67
CA PHE A 337 10.74 14.02 12.28
C PHE A 337 10.84 14.22 13.78
N VAL A 338 10.31 15.34 14.27
CA VAL A 338 10.56 15.81 15.64
C VAL A 338 12.06 16.05 15.84
N ASP A 339 12.72 15.25 16.68
CA ASP A 339 14.13 15.30 17.05
C ASP A 339 15.03 14.52 16.07
N ASP A 340 14.52 13.47 15.43
CA ASP A 340 15.26 12.72 14.41
C ASP A 340 15.52 13.62 13.19
N THR A 341 16.78 13.99 12.95
CA THR A 341 17.16 14.96 11.92
C THR A 341 18.18 14.36 10.96
N ASN A 342 17.85 14.37 9.67
CA ASN A 342 18.74 13.95 8.59
C ASN A 342 19.17 15.19 7.80
N VAL A 343 20.48 15.45 7.74
CA VAL A 343 21.04 16.50 6.89
C VAL A 343 21.69 15.86 5.67
N PHE A 344 21.33 16.34 4.49
CA PHE A 344 21.83 15.89 3.19
C PHE A 344 22.86 16.89 2.72
N LEU A 345 24.11 16.47 2.60
CA LEU A 345 25.24 17.32 2.20
C LEU A 345 25.81 16.85 0.87
N LYS A 346 26.29 17.80 0.07
CA LYS A 346 26.85 17.53 -1.27
C LYS A 346 28.07 16.60 -1.23
N ASP A 347 28.91 16.72 -0.22
CA ASP A 347 30.12 15.91 -0.02
C ASP A 347 30.59 16.03 1.45
N THR A 348 31.72 15.40 1.79
CA THR A 348 32.23 15.32 3.17
C THR A 348 32.85 16.63 3.67
N SER A 349 33.26 17.53 2.77
CA SER A 349 33.89 18.80 3.17
C SER A 349 32.95 19.70 3.99
N TYR A 350 31.64 19.47 3.88
CA TYR A 350 30.60 20.19 4.61
C TYR A 350 30.34 19.70 6.04
N ILE A 351 30.96 18.60 6.47
CA ILE A 351 30.73 18.02 7.80
C ILE A 351 31.26 18.91 8.92
N LYS A 352 32.47 19.47 8.75
CA LYS A 352 33.06 20.40 9.73
C LYS A 352 32.25 21.70 9.84
N PRO A 353 31.92 22.41 8.73
CA PRO A 353 30.99 23.54 8.77
C PRO A 353 29.64 23.22 9.42
N LEU A 354 29.06 22.05 9.13
CA LEU A 354 27.81 21.63 9.77
C LEU A 354 27.98 21.54 11.29
N THR A 355 29.06 20.89 11.75
CA THR A 355 29.33 20.73 13.18
C THR A 355 29.54 22.08 13.87
N GLU A 356 30.32 22.98 13.27
CA GLU A 356 30.52 24.34 13.77
C GLU A 356 29.19 25.09 13.90
N ARG A 357 28.33 25.01 12.88
CA ARG A 357 27.00 25.64 12.88
C ARG A 357 26.09 25.05 13.96
N LEU A 358 26.12 23.74 14.18
CA LEU A 358 25.39 23.07 15.27
C LEU A 358 25.89 23.48 16.66
N LEU A 359 27.20 23.60 16.85
CA LEU A 359 27.80 24.08 18.11
C LEU A 359 27.45 25.55 18.38
N ARG A 360 27.40 26.37 17.33
CA ARG A 360 26.94 27.76 17.41
C ARG A 360 25.45 27.81 17.78
N TYR A 361 24.61 27.02 17.11
CA TYR A 361 23.19 26.92 17.44
C TYR A 361 22.95 26.52 18.91
N LYS A 362 23.74 25.58 19.45
CA LYS A 362 23.69 25.21 20.86
C LYS A 362 23.91 26.40 21.80
N ARG A 363 24.86 27.28 21.50
CA ARG A 363 25.17 28.45 22.35
C ARG A 363 24.01 29.45 22.42
N GLY A 364 23.25 29.63 21.34
CA GLY A 364 22.11 30.57 21.30
C GLY A 364 20.76 29.97 21.70
N SER A 365 20.58 28.65 21.60
CA SER A 365 19.28 27.97 21.83
C SER A 365 19.28 26.96 22.98
N GLN A 366 20.45 26.62 23.54
CA GLN A 366 20.72 25.51 24.47
C GLN A 366 20.42 24.08 23.93
N ALA A 367 19.84 23.97 22.73
CA ALA A 367 19.61 22.69 22.06
C ALA A 367 20.94 22.07 21.65
N LYS A 368 21.14 20.79 22.01
CA LYS A 368 22.44 20.13 21.85
C LYS A 368 22.28 18.87 21.02
N VAL A 369 23.07 18.77 19.95
CA VAL A 369 23.25 17.52 19.21
C VAL A 369 24.30 16.66 19.91
N ASN A 370 24.02 15.37 20.04
CA ASN A 370 24.97 14.38 20.50
C ASN A 370 25.82 13.91 19.31
N LEU A 371 27.00 14.50 19.13
CA LEU A 371 27.87 14.19 18.00
C LEU A 371 28.35 12.73 18.01
N ASP A 372 28.62 12.16 19.19
CA ASP A 372 29.08 10.76 19.35
C ASP A 372 28.02 9.72 18.93
N LYS A 373 26.74 10.05 19.14
CA LYS A 373 25.60 9.20 18.73
C LYS A 373 25.10 9.50 17.33
N SER A 374 25.46 10.67 16.80
CA SER A 374 25.20 11.01 15.41
C SER A 374 26.09 10.15 14.50
N GLN A 375 25.67 9.94 13.26
CA GLN A 375 26.33 9.02 12.34
C GLN A 375 26.33 9.59 10.93
N ILE A 376 27.38 9.33 10.16
CA ILE A 376 27.49 9.75 8.76
C ILE A 376 27.43 8.54 7.82
N LEU A 377 26.59 8.65 6.78
CA LEU A 377 26.60 7.75 5.63
C LEU A 377 27.19 8.45 4.41
N CYS A 378 28.33 7.95 3.93
CA CYS A 378 28.86 8.33 2.62
C CYS A 378 28.08 7.65 1.50
N LEU A 379 27.80 8.39 0.42
CA LEU A 379 27.12 7.93 -0.79
C LEU A 379 28.02 8.09 -2.02
N GLY A 380 27.78 7.25 -3.03
CA GLY A 380 28.47 7.25 -4.32
C GLY A 380 29.99 7.25 -4.17
N LYS A 381 30.64 8.33 -4.60
CA LYS A 381 32.11 8.47 -4.58
C LYS A 381 32.67 9.00 -3.25
N SER A 382 31.84 9.49 -2.35
CA SER A 382 32.29 10.10 -1.10
C SER A 382 33.02 9.09 -0.21
N LYS A 383 34.11 9.54 0.43
CA LYS A 383 34.96 8.71 1.29
C LYS A 383 35.01 9.28 2.71
N PRO A 384 35.05 8.44 3.76
CA PRO A 384 35.22 8.91 5.13
C PRO A 384 36.47 9.78 5.32
N GLU A 385 36.34 10.83 6.11
CA GLU A 385 37.45 11.67 6.57
C GLU A 385 37.98 11.18 7.91
N LYS A 386 39.30 11.19 8.12
CA LYS A 386 39.93 10.64 9.35
C LYS A 386 39.57 11.45 10.60
N ASP A 387 39.55 12.78 10.50
CA ASP A 387 39.35 13.71 11.63
C ASP A 387 37.97 14.35 11.60
N SER A 388 36.93 13.53 11.40
CA SER A 388 35.55 14.02 11.41
C SER A 388 34.99 14.11 12.84
N PRO A 389 34.34 15.24 13.20
CA PRO A 389 33.68 15.39 14.50
C PRO A 389 32.51 14.43 14.74
N ILE A 390 31.93 13.87 13.66
CA ILE A 390 30.84 12.90 13.71
C ILE A 390 31.35 11.59 13.08
N PRO A 391 31.16 10.44 13.73
CA PRO A 391 31.66 9.17 13.23
C PRO A 391 31.00 8.77 11.90
N PHE A 392 31.80 8.22 10.99
CA PHE A 392 31.31 7.59 9.76
C PHE A 392 30.92 6.14 10.03
N MET A 393 29.85 5.69 9.37
CA MET A 393 29.47 4.29 9.36
C MET A 393 30.42 3.48 8.48
N ASN A 394 30.86 2.33 9.00
CA ASN A 394 31.64 1.36 8.25
C ASN A 394 30.75 0.51 7.33
N ASP A 395 31.37 -0.24 6.42
CA ASP A 395 30.64 -1.18 5.55
C ASP A 395 29.94 -2.26 6.38
N GLY A 396 28.64 -2.48 6.12
CA GLY A 396 27.81 -3.43 6.87
C GLY A 396 27.21 -2.87 8.16
N GLU A 397 27.67 -1.71 8.65
CA GLU A 397 27.04 -1.03 9.78
C GLU A 397 25.74 -0.35 9.36
N THR A 398 24.84 -0.14 10.34
CA THR A 398 23.54 0.49 10.10
C THR A 398 23.16 1.45 11.21
N VAL A 399 22.57 2.57 10.82
CA VAL A 399 21.89 3.51 11.72
C VAL A 399 20.38 3.32 11.63
N ARG A 400 19.70 3.44 12.76
CA ARG A 400 18.23 3.38 12.81
C ARG A 400 17.65 4.77 12.54
N ASN A 401 17.20 5.01 11.32
CA ASN A 401 16.45 6.21 10.96
C ASN A 401 14.95 5.91 11.02
N LEU A 402 14.22 6.50 11.97
CA LEU A 402 12.77 6.30 12.14
C LEU A 402 12.35 4.83 12.28
N GLY A 403 13.24 4.04 12.90
CA GLY A 403 13.08 2.60 13.08
C GLY A 403 13.49 1.75 11.88
N TYR A 404 13.81 2.34 10.73
CA TYR A 404 14.35 1.64 9.55
C TYR A 404 15.89 1.59 9.58
N PRO A 405 16.52 0.43 9.32
CA PRO A 405 17.99 0.33 9.25
C PRO A 405 18.53 0.90 7.93
N MET A 406 19.25 2.02 8.00
CA MET A 406 19.98 2.63 6.88
C MET A 406 21.45 2.28 7.01
N GLY A 407 22.13 1.92 5.93
CA GLY A 407 23.56 1.62 5.95
C GLY A 407 24.07 1.25 4.57
N LYS A 408 25.40 1.19 4.44
CA LYS A 408 26.05 0.75 3.20
C LYS A 408 26.02 -0.78 3.15
N ASN A 409 25.54 -1.33 2.04
CA ASN A 409 25.44 -2.78 1.81
C ASN A 409 24.64 -3.54 2.90
N LEU A 410 23.47 -3.01 3.28
CA LEU A 410 22.57 -3.68 4.23
C LEU A 410 22.30 -5.14 3.81
N ASP A 411 22.70 -6.10 4.65
CA ASP A 411 22.34 -7.50 4.47
C ASP A 411 20.88 -7.74 4.88
N ILE A 412 20.01 -7.58 3.88
CA ILE A 412 18.56 -7.79 4.01
C ILE A 412 18.23 -9.22 4.47
N GLN A 413 19.04 -10.22 4.13
CA GLN A 413 18.79 -11.61 4.51
C GLN A 413 19.05 -11.82 6.00
N SER A 414 20.21 -11.37 6.48
CA SER A 414 20.54 -11.40 7.90
C SER A 414 19.57 -10.57 8.74
N PHE A 415 19.13 -9.41 8.22
CA PHE A 415 18.08 -8.62 8.87
C PHE A 415 16.77 -9.41 9.04
N TRP A 416 16.29 -10.04 7.96
CA TRP A 416 15.07 -10.86 8.04
C TRP A 416 15.26 -12.08 8.95
N ALA A 417 16.44 -12.70 8.97
CA ALA A 417 16.75 -13.79 9.89
C ALA A 417 16.69 -13.33 11.36
N GLN A 418 17.20 -12.14 11.68
CA GLN A 418 17.07 -11.55 13.01
C GLN A 418 15.61 -11.28 13.39
N ILE A 419 14.78 -10.78 12.46
CA ILE A 419 13.34 -10.62 12.69
C ILE A 419 12.66 -11.98 12.92
N THR A 420 13.01 -13.00 12.14
CA THR A 420 12.52 -14.39 12.34
C THR A 420 12.90 -14.91 13.73
N GLN A 421 14.15 -14.73 14.18
CA GLN A 421 14.58 -15.11 15.52
C GLN A 421 13.77 -14.36 16.59
N ASN A 422 13.56 -13.06 16.42
CA ASN A 422 12.74 -12.26 17.33
C ASN A 422 11.27 -12.72 17.38
N MET A 423 10.74 -13.23 16.26
CA MET A 423 9.43 -13.89 16.23
C MET A 423 9.48 -15.20 17.02
N GLN A 424 10.50 -16.05 16.80
CA GLN A 424 10.66 -17.31 17.51
C GLN A 424 10.81 -17.14 19.03
N SER A 425 11.62 -16.18 19.49
CA SER A 425 11.77 -15.87 20.92
C SER A 425 10.45 -15.39 21.54
N THR A 426 9.61 -14.69 20.76
CA THR A 426 8.27 -14.29 21.21
C THR A 426 7.37 -15.52 21.34
N ILE A 427 7.43 -16.45 20.38
CA ILE A 427 6.67 -17.71 20.42
C ILE A 427 7.08 -18.54 21.65
N ASN A 428 8.39 -18.68 21.90
CA ASN A 428 8.90 -19.46 23.02
C ASN A 428 8.50 -18.87 24.39
N GLY A 429 8.41 -17.54 24.49
CA GLY A 429 7.95 -16.85 25.71
C GLY A 429 6.44 -17.03 25.96
N LEU A 430 5.65 -17.28 24.91
CA LEU A 430 4.22 -17.58 25.02
C LEU A 430 4.01 -19.04 25.44
N ARG A 431 4.46 -19.42 26.64
CA ARG A 431 4.11 -20.73 27.25
C ARG A 431 2.58 -20.85 27.25
N TRP A 432 2.08 -21.90 26.60
CA TRP A 432 0.69 -22.16 26.19
C TRP A 432 -0.36 -21.87 27.27
N ARG A 433 -0.89 -20.65 27.31
CA ARG A 433 -1.84 -20.20 28.34
C ARG A 433 -3.24 -19.87 27.81
N TYR A 434 -3.62 -20.34 26.62
CA TYR A 434 -4.85 -19.88 25.96
C TYR A 434 -5.55 -20.95 25.13
N ASP A 435 -6.75 -21.35 25.56
CA ASP A 435 -7.44 -22.51 24.99
C ASP A 435 -8.14 -22.23 23.65
N SER A 436 -8.61 -20.98 23.42
CA SER A 436 -9.43 -20.70 22.24
C SER A 436 -8.62 -20.48 20.96
N LEU A 437 -9.04 -21.13 19.86
CA LEU A 437 -8.46 -20.97 18.53
C LEU A 437 -8.43 -19.50 18.07
N GLN A 438 -9.46 -18.72 18.40
CA GLN A 438 -9.58 -17.31 18.03
C GLN A 438 -8.56 -16.43 18.79
N GLY A 439 -8.33 -16.73 20.08
CA GLY A 439 -7.30 -16.05 20.87
C GLY A 439 -5.89 -16.32 20.33
N ARG A 440 -5.62 -17.56 19.90
CA ARG A 440 -4.35 -17.92 19.25
C ARG A 440 -4.13 -17.19 17.91
N VAL A 441 -5.17 -17.08 17.08
CA VAL A 441 -5.12 -16.27 15.85
C VAL A 441 -4.79 -14.81 16.15
N LEU A 442 -5.46 -14.23 17.16
CA LEU A 442 -5.22 -12.84 17.56
C LEU A 442 -3.77 -12.64 18.04
N ILE A 443 -3.24 -13.52 18.89
CA ILE A 443 -1.84 -13.48 19.35
C ILE A 443 -0.87 -13.57 18.17
N ALA A 444 -1.08 -14.54 17.28
CA ALA A 444 -0.21 -14.74 16.13
C ALA A 444 -0.17 -13.47 15.24
N GLN A 445 -1.31 -12.81 15.04
CA GLN A 445 -1.37 -11.57 14.28
C GLN A 445 -0.74 -10.38 15.02
N SER A 446 -1.06 -10.20 16.30
CA SER A 446 -0.70 -9.01 17.08
C SER A 446 0.73 -9.01 17.61
N LEU A 447 1.32 -10.18 17.91
CA LEU A 447 2.66 -10.28 18.52
C LEU A 447 3.72 -10.86 17.57
N ILE A 448 3.31 -11.66 16.60
CA ILE A 448 4.25 -12.33 15.67
C ILE A 448 4.26 -11.59 14.34
N ALA A 449 3.14 -11.60 13.61
CA ALA A 449 3.05 -11.03 12.27
C ALA A 449 3.20 -9.49 12.27
N SER A 450 2.84 -8.81 13.35
CA SER A 450 3.04 -7.37 13.49
C SER A 450 4.51 -6.92 13.36
N LYS A 451 5.47 -7.80 13.66
CA LYS A 451 6.91 -7.52 13.60
C LYS A 451 7.44 -7.32 12.18
N ILE A 452 6.75 -7.82 11.16
CA ILE A 452 7.21 -7.76 9.76
C ILE A 452 6.57 -6.63 8.95
N TRP A 453 5.38 -6.14 9.32
CA TRP A 453 4.60 -5.21 8.48
C TRP A 453 5.31 -3.89 8.22
N PHE A 454 5.92 -3.32 9.26
CA PHE A 454 6.60 -2.04 9.14
C PHE A 454 7.73 -2.11 8.11
N PHE A 455 8.61 -3.11 8.25
CA PHE A 455 9.78 -3.30 7.38
C PHE A 455 9.42 -3.76 5.97
N ALA A 456 8.36 -4.56 5.82
CA ALA A 456 7.90 -5.05 4.51
C ALA A 456 7.48 -3.91 3.55
N GLN A 457 7.20 -2.72 4.08
CA GLN A 457 6.96 -1.51 3.26
C GLN A 457 8.21 -1.03 2.53
N PHE A 458 9.40 -1.30 3.07
CA PHE A 458 10.67 -0.69 2.64
C PHE A 458 11.70 -1.71 2.17
N LEU A 459 11.55 -2.98 2.56
CA LEU A 459 12.49 -4.04 2.21
C LEU A 459 11.85 -5.07 1.27
N PRO A 460 12.60 -5.59 0.29
CA PRO A 460 12.18 -6.74 -0.48
C PRO A 460 12.04 -7.96 0.43
N VAL A 461 11.03 -8.79 0.17
CA VAL A 461 10.79 -10.04 0.91
C VAL A 461 10.84 -11.21 -0.07
N LYS A 462 11.65 -12.23 0.23
CA LYS A 462 11.69 -13.46 -0.59
C LYS A 462 10.50 -14.37 -0.26
N VAL A 463 10.12 -15.21 -1.22
CA VAL A 463 8.99 -16.14 -1.05
C VAL A 463 9.23 -17.10 0.14
N ARG A 464 10.47 -17.61 0.28
CA ARG A 464 10.88 -18.47 1.40
C ARG A 464 10.58 -17.87 2.77
N ASN A 465 10.90 -16.58 2.97
CA ASN A 465 10.58 -15.90 4.24
C ASN A 465 9.07 -15.90 4.50
N THR A 466 8.25 -15.65 3.48
CA THR A 466 6.79 -15.65 3.65
C THR A 466 6.22 -17.01 4.00
N GLU A 467 6.82 -18.09 3.50
CA GLU A 467 6.42 -19.47 3.78
C GLU A 467 6.83 -19.91 5.19
N GLU A 468 8.05 -19.56 5.59
CA GLU A 468 8.57 -19.77 6.94
C GLU A 468 7.70 -19.05 7.99
N TRP A 469 7.47 -17.75 7.82
CA TRP A 469 6.64 -16.97 8.74
C TRP A 469 5.18 -17.44 8.78
N GLN A 470 4.63 -17.88 7.65
CA GLN A 470 3.29 -18.46 7.60
C GLN A 470 3.22 -19.77 8.40
N THR A 471 4.27 -20.58 8.34
CA THR A 471 4.40 -21.82 9.11
C THR A 471 4.51 -21.53 10.61
N MET A 472 5.35 -20.58 11.01
CA MET A 472 5.45 -20.14 12.42
C MET A 472 4.09 -19.67 12.97
N MET A 473 3.33 -18.90 12.18
CA MET A 473 1.97 -18.49 12.58
C MET A 473 1.04 -19.70 12.73
N GLN A 474 1.09 -20.65 11.80
CA GLN A 474 0.25 -21.83 11.87
C GLN A 474 0.60 -22.72 13.08
N ASN A 475 1.88 -22.85 13.39
CA ASN A 475 2.37 -23.56 14.56
C ASN A 475 1.83 -22.96 15.87
N VAL A 476 1.76 -21.63 15.97
CA VAL A 476 1.12 -20.96 17.11
C VAL A 476 -0.39 -21.17 17.14
N ILE A 477 -1.06 -21.07 15.99
CA ILE A 477 -2.51 -21.26 15.89
C ILE A 477 -2.91 -22.69 16.28
N TRP A 478 -2.13 -23.68 15.87
CA TRP A 478 -2.44 -25.11 16.03
C TRP A 478 -1.64 -25.80 17.13
N GLU A 479 -0.90 -25.08 17.95
CA GLU A 479 -0.11 -25.63 19.07
C GLU A 479 0.88 -26.72 18.64
N ASN A 480 1.53 -26.54 17.49
CA ASN A 480 2.40 -27.55 16.86
C ASN A 480 1.73 -28.90 16.57
N ASN A 481 0.40 -29.04 16.73
CA ASN A 481 -0.35 -30.29 16.47
C ASN A 481 -0.68 -30.51 14.98
N GLY A 482 0.07 -29.88 14.08
CA GLY A 482 -0.19 -29.88 12.64
C GLY A 482 -1.38 -29.00 12.23
N SER A 483 -1.27 -28.39 11.04
CA SER A 483 -2.34 -27.55 10.50
C SER A 483 -3.57 -28.36 10.10
N ARG A 484 -4.66 -28.24 10.86
CA ARG A 484 -5.95 -28.89 10.53
C ARG A 484 -6.69 -28.22 9.37
N VAL A 485 -6.42 -26.93 9.12
CA VAL A 485 -7.05 -26.15 8.04
C VAL A 485 -6.00 -25.37 7.27
N ASN A 486 -6.13 -25.35 5.93
CA ASN A 486 -5.26 -24.58 5.05
C ASN A 486 -5.26 -23.08 5.40
N ALA A 487 -4.09 -22.43 5.41
CA ALA A 487 -3.91 -21.00 5.72
C ALA A 487 -4.83 -20.07 4.91
N LYS A 488 -5.04 -20.37 3.61
CA LYS A 488 -5.93 -19.58 2.74
C LYS A 488 -7.39 -19.65 3.19
N THR A 489 -7.81 -20.78 3.76
CA THR A 489 -9.17 -20.95 4.30
C THR A 489 -9.31 -20.22 5.64
N LEU A 490 -8.30 -20.34 6.52
CA LEU A 490 -8.27 -19.59 7.79
C LEU A 490 -8.30 -18.07 7.57
N ALA A 491 -7.68 -17.59 6.49
CA ALA A 491 -7.64 -16.17 6.15
C ALA A 491 -8.95 -15.61 5.62
N LYS A 492 -9.94 -16.46 5.32
CA LYS A 492 -11.28 -16.01 4.93
C LYS A 492 -11.98 -15.29 6.07
N GLU A 493 -12.99 -14.51 5.72
CA GLU A 493 -13.90 -13.92 6.70
C GLU A 493 -14.65 -14.97 7.51
N LYS A 494 -15.11 -14.59 8.70
CA LYS A 494 -15.89 -15.49 9.57
C LYS A 494 -17.17 -16.01 8.91
N LYS A 495 -17.90 -15.14 8.22
CA LYS A 495 -19.07 -15.52 7.39
C LYS A 495 -18.70 -16.54 6.29
N ASN A 496 -17.41 -16.58 5.95
CA ASN A 496 -16.68 -17.40 5.00
C ASN A 496 -16.33 -18.83 5.38
N GLY A 497 -16.61 -19.21 6.63
CA GLY A 497 -15.98 -20.36 7.28
C GLY A 497 -14.50 -20.16 7.63
N GLY A 498 -13.99 -18.91 7.62
CA GLY A 498 -12.64 -18.56 8.05
C GLY A 498 -12.56 -17.93 9.42
N LEU A 499 -11.37 -17.45 9.81
CA LEU A 499 -11.12 -16.83 11.12
C LEU A 499 -10.51 -15.42 11.02
N ASN A 500 -10.52 -14.81 9.83
CA ASN A 500 -9.79 -13.57 9.56
C ASN A 500 -8.29 -13.69 9.88
N ALA A 501 -7.70 -14.89 9.80
CA ALA A 501 -6.27 -15.08 10.05
C ALA A 501 -5.44 -14.35 8.99
N CYS A 502 -4.22 -13.93 9.34
CA CYS A 502 -3.39 -13.23 8.36
C CYS A 502 -2.76 -14.25 7.39
N PHE A 503 -2.93 -14.04 6.09
CA PHE A 503 -2.13 -14.72 5.08
C PHE A 503 -0.92 -13.84 4.71
N ILE A 504 0.25 -14.20 5.24
CA ILE A 504 1.46 -13.36 5.26
C ILE A 504 1.80 -12.83 3.86
N ARG A 505 1.89 -13.73 2.88
CA ARG A 505 2.31 -13.39 1.51
C ARG A 505 1.37 -12.38 0.85
N ALA A 506 0.05 -12.56 0.96
CA ALA A 506 -0.90 -11.62 0.39
C ALA A 506 -0.85 -10.26 1.10
N ARG A 507 -0.69 -10.25 2.43
CA ARG A 507 -0.58 -9.00 3.20
C ARG A 507 0.65 -8.19 2.80
N ILE A 508 1.81 -8.84 2.65
CA ILE A 508 3.05 -8.18 2.19
C ILE A 508 2.88 -7.63 0.78
N ASN A 509 2.33 -8.43 -0.15
CA ASN A 509 2.07 -7.97 -1.51
C ASN A 509 1.16 -6.73 -1.50
N ALA A 510 0.08 -6.73 -0.73
CA ALA A 510 -0.83 -5.58 -0.63
C ALA A 510 -0.14 -4.34 -0.04
N ILE A 511 0.69 -4.50 1.01
CA ILE A 511 1.48 -3.42 1.60
C ILE A 511 2.41 -2.80 0.56
N GLN A 512 3.15 -3.62 -0.18
CA GLN A 512 4.12 -3.16 -1.17
C GLN A 512 3.45 -2.53 -2.39
N MET A 513 2.35 -3.13 -2.87
CA MET A 513 1.54 -2.58 -3.97
C MET A 513 0.85 -1.27 -3.62
N SER A 514 0.64 -0.98 -2.33
CA SER A 514 0.10 0.31 -1.90
C SER A 514 0.98 1.50 -2.34
N TRP A 515 2.29 1.30 -2.53
CA TRP A 515 3.16 2.35 -3.07
C TRP A 515 2.78 2.77 -4.49
N VAL A 516 2.33 1.84 -5.33
CA VAL A 516 1.87 2.16 -6.69
C VAL A 516 0.60 3.01 -6.65
N LYS A 517 -0.36 2.64 -5.79
CA LYS A 517 -1.56 3.46 -5.57
C LYS A 517 -1.19 4.87 -5.14
N ARG A 518 -0.30 4.99 -4.16
CA ARG A 518 0.14 6.30 -3.64
C ARG A 518 0.87 7.14 -4.68
N TYR A 519 1.62 6.49 -5.57
CA TYR A 519 2.28 7.16 -6.69
C TYR A 519 1.24 7.83 -7.59
N TYR A 520 0.13 7.17 -7.89
CA TYR A 520 -0.95 7.73 -8.71
C TYR A 520 -1.86 8.72 -7.97
N GLU A 521 -2.01 8.58 -6.65
CA GLU A 521 -2.73 9.56 -5.81
C GLU A 521 -1.98 10.89 -5.73
N ASN A 522 -0.65 10.86 -5.68
CA ASN A 522 0.18 12.06 -5.61
C ASN A 522 1.53 11.87 -6.35
N PRO A 523 1.57 12.02 -7.68
CA PRO A 523 2.77 11.79 -8.50
C PRO A 523 3.85 12.87 -8.34
N GLU A 524 3.50 14.00 -7.73
CA GLU A 524 4.38 15.13 -7.43
C GLU A 524 4.93 15.07 -6.00
N ALA A 525 4.56 14.05 -5.23
CA ALA A 525 5.18 13.81 -3.93
C ALA A 525 6.71 13.65 -4.11
N PRO A 526 7.54 14.17 -3.19
CA PRO A 526 8.99 14.14 -3.38
C PRO A 526 9.57 12.74 -3.56
N TRP A 527 9.07 11.75 -2.80
CA TRP A 527 9.47 10.35 -2.99
C TRP A 527 9.07 9.80 -4.37
N ALA A 528 7.96 10.26 -4.95
CA ALA A 528 7.51 9.83 -6.27
C ALA A 528 8.38 10.43 -7.38
N LEU A 529 8.80 11.70 -7.24
CA LEU A 529 9.78 12.34 -8.14
C LEU A 529 11.14 11.65 -8.07
N LEU A 530 11.64 11.38 -6.86
CA LEU A 530 12.87 10.61 -6.65
C LEU A 530 12.77 9.21 -7.24
N LEU A 531 11.60 8.57 -7.15
CA LEU A 531 11.36 7.27 -7.76
C LEU A 531 11.44 7.33 -9.29
N LYS A 532 10.79 8.33 -9.91
CA LYS A 532 10.89 8.57 -11.37
C LYS A 532 12.36 8.72 -11.77
N GLN A 533 13.12 9.54 -11.06
CA GLN A 533 14.54 9.74 -11.33
C GLN A 533 15.37 8.46 -11.13
N CYS A 534 15.08 7.69 -10.09
CA CYS A 534 15.75 6.41 -9.84
C CYS A 534 15.52 5.43 -11.00
N PHE A 535 14.29 5.34 -11.50
CA PHE A 535 13.97 4.53 -12.69
C PHE A 535 14.72 5.03 -13.93
N GLN A 536 14.76 6.34 -14.18
CA GLN A 536 15.50 6.91 -15.30
C GLN A 536 17.00 6.58 -15.24
N LEU A 537 17.62 6.63 -14.06
CA LEU A 537 19.04 6.28 -13.88
C LEU A 537 19.30 4.77 -14.08
N CYS A 538 18.33 3.90 -13.79
CA CYS A 538 18.48 2.45 -13.93
C CYS A 538 18.22 1.94 -15.36
N LEU A 539 17.44 2.66 -16.14
CA LEU A 539 17.05 2.28 -17.49
C LEU A 539 18.02 2.96 -18.46
N SER A 540 19.20 2.36 -18.65
CA SER A 540 20.33 2.85 -19.46
C SER A 540 20.06 3.03 -20.97
N LYS A 541 18.84 2.73 -21.43
CA LYS A 541 18.30 3.10 -22.74
C LYS A 541 16.90 3.65 -22.47
N PRO A 542 16.46 4.73 -23.16
CA PRO A 542 15.08 5.18 -23.07
C PRO A 542 14.20 3.95 -23.28
N ILE A 543 13.19 3.76 -22.42
CA ILE A 543 12.19 2.75 -22.75
C ILE A 543 11.71 3.07 -24.17
N ILE A 544 11.49 2.05 -24.99
CA ILE A 544 11.01 2.20 -26.36
C ILE A 544 9.58 2.76 -26.28
N ASP A 545 9.54 4.07 -26.10
CA ASP A 545 8.58 5.12 -26.43
C ASP A 545 9.08 6.35 -25.67
N LYS A 546 9.79 7.26 -26.35
CA LYS A 546 10.28 8.53 -25.76
C LYS A 546 9.14 9.35 -25.12
N GLU A 547 7.89 9.02 -25.42
CA GLU A 547 6.68 9.68 -24.95
C GLU A 547 6.16 9.15 -23.60
N ILE A 548 6.50 7.92 -23.18
CA ILE A 548 5.98 7.33 -21.93
C ILE A 548 7.01 7.46 -20.82
N THR A 549 6.82 8.46 -19.94
CA THR A 549 7.72 8.75 -18.81
C THR A 549 7.34 8.03 -17.51
N ASP A 550 6.16 7.42 -17.44
CA ASP A 550 5.68 6.70 -16.24
C ASP A 550 6.31 5.28 -16.16
N PRO A 551 7.05 4.95 -15.09
CA PRO A 551 7.69 3.64 -14.92
C PRO A 551 6.71 2.46 -14.85
N TRP A 552 5.46 2.69 -14.46
CA TRP A 552 4.44 1.65 -14.26
C TRP A 552 3.63 1.35 -15.52
N LEU A 553 3.67 2.24 -16.52
CA LEU A 553 3.04 2.07 -17.83
C LEU A 553 3.94 1.37 -18.85
N GLN A 554 5.20 1.15 -18.50
CA GLN A 554 6.18 0.48 -19.37
C GLN A 554 5.74 -0.95 -19.72
N THR A 555 5.72 -1.24 -21.01
CA THR A 555 5.24 -2.51 -21.57
C THR A 555 6.27 -3.63 -21.39
N GLU A 556 7.56 -3.31 -21.51
CA GLU A 556 8.67 -4.25 -21.33
C GLU A 556 9.84 -3.60 -20.57
N ILE A 557 10.30 -4.26 -19.51
CA ILE A 557 11.59 -3.99 -18.86
C ILE A 557 12.41 -5.27 -19.02
N SER A 558 13.58 -5.19 -19.65
CA SER A 558 14.45 -6.34 -19.85
C SER A 558 14.93 -6.93 -18.52
N LYS A 559 15.38 -8.18 -18.51
CA LYS A 559 15.94 -8.80 -17.29
C LYS A 559 17.13 -7.99 -16.75
N ASP A 560 17.97 -7.46 -17.64
CA ASP A 560 19.17 -6.68 -17.29
C ASP A 560 18.79 -5.31 -16.69
N GLN A 561 17.78 -4.65 -17.28
CA GLN A 561 17.21 -3.41 -16.74
C GLN A 561 16.57 -3.63 -15.35
N MET A 562 15.91 -4.78 -15.16
CA MET A 562 15.25 -5.13 -13.91
C MET A 562 16.23 -5.53 -12.79
N SER A 563 17.39 -6.11 -13.13
CA SER A 563 18.51 -6.24 -12.18
C SER A 563 19.13 -4.90 -11.83
N GLY A 564 19.00 -3.93 -12.73
CA GLY A 564 19.37 -2.54 -12.48
C GLY A 564 18.53 -1.89 -11.39
N LEU A 565 17.25 -2.19 -11.23
CA LEU A 565 16.39 -1.51 -10.24
C LEU A 565 16.68 -1.91 -8.77
N PRO A 566 16.40 -1.03 -7.79
CA PRO A 566 16.46 -1.39 -6.38
C PRO A 566 15.54 -2.59 -6.11
N GLN A 567 15.99 -3.55 -5.31
CA GLN A 567 15.34 -4.86 -5.16
C GLN A 567 13.86 -4.77 -4.74
N LEU A 568 13.49 -3.80 -3.88
CA LEU A 568 12.10 -3.54 -3.50
C LEU A 568 11.27 -3.18 -4.73
N TRP A 569 11.72 -2.19 -5.51
CA TRP A 569 10.99 -1.68 -6.66
C TRP A 569 10.94 -2.69 -7.81
N ALA A 570 12.01 -3.45 -8.04
CA ALA A 570 12.00 -4.58 -8.97
C ALA A 570 10.94 -5.63 -8.57
N ARG A 571 10.79 -5.90 -7.26
CA ARG A 571 9.75 -6.79 -6.75
C ARG A 571 8.35 -6.20 -6.94
N ILE A 572 8.13 -4.93 -6.57
CA ILE A 572 6.84 -4.26 -6.73
C ILE A 572 6.45 -4.23 -8.21
N TRP A 573 7.36 -3.92 -9.11
CA TRP A 573 7.12 -3.92 -10.55
C TRP A 573 6.72 -5.30 -11.07
N LYS A 574 7.43 -6.37 -10.67
CA LYS A 574 7.04 -7.75 -11.01
C LYS A 574 5.64 -8.10 -10.49
N LEU A 575 5.30 -7.68 -9.27
CA LEU A 575 3.97 -7.88 -8.69
C LEU A 575 2.91 -7.11 -9.48
N TRP A 576 3.16 -5.83 -9.76
CA TRP A 576 2.30 -4.97 -10.57
C TRP A 576 2.02 -5.60 -11.93
N ARG A 577 3.07 -6.02 -12.66
CA ARG A 577 2.91 -6.66 -13.98
C ARG A 577 2.18 -7.99 -13.91
N LYS A 578 2.39 -8.80 -12.87
CA LYS A 578 1.70 -10.08 -12.72
C LYS A 578 0.19 -9.88 -12.52
N GLU A 579 -0.20 -8.94 -11.66
CA GLU A 579 -1.60 -8.72 -11.32
C GLU A 579 -2.33 -7.83 -12.36
N PHE A 580 -1.61 -6.94 -13.05
CA PHE A 580 -2.18 -5.94 -13.97
C PHE A 580 -1.72 -6.08 -15.43
N ARG A 581 -1.36 -7.29 -15.91
CA ARG A 581 -1.00 -7.54 -17.33
C ARG A 581 -2.03 -6.89 -18.26
N PRO A 582 -1.68 -5.84 -19.03
CA PRO A 582 -2.59 -5.31 -20.03
C PRO A 582 -2.58 -6.29 -21.19
N ARG A 583 -3.67 -7.04 -21.40
CA ARG A 583 -3.79 -7.93 -22.56
C ARG A 583 -3.93 -7.18 -23.90
N SER A 584 -4.04 -5.85 -23.88
CA SER A 584 -4.05 -4.97 -25.05
C SER A 584 -4.19 -3.51 -24.60
N ILE A 585 -3.11 -2.73 -24.51
CA ILE A 585 -3.21 -1.27 -24.49
C ILE A 585 -3.14 -0.82 -25.96
N ILE A 586 -4.31 -0.51 -26.52
CA ILE A 586 -4.42 0.32 -27.74
C ILE A 586 -4.75 1.78 -27.35
N ARG A 587 -5.00 2.10 -26.07
CA ARG A 587 -5.12 3.49 -25.60
C ARG A 587 -4.62 3.69 -24.16
N PRO A 588 -3.95 4.81 -23.85
CA PRO A 588 -3.56 5.14 -22.49
C PRO A 588 -4.80 5.24 -21.59
N ILE A 589 -4.77 4.55 -20.45
CA ILE A 589 -5.78 4.64 -19.40
C ILE A 589 -5.65 6.04 -18.79
N SER A 590 -6.73 6.82 -18.74
CA SER A 590 -6.68 8.17 -18.18
C SER A 590 -6.34 8.13 -16.69
N THR A 591 -5.58 9.14 -16.23
CA THR A 591 -5.14 9.32 -14.85
C THR A 591 -6.32 9.30 -13.86
N ASP A 592 -7.49 9.76 -14.28
CA ASP A 592 -8.71 9.80 -13.46
C ASP A 592 -9.31 8.41 -13.22
N THR A 593 -9.13 7.49 -14.17
CA THR A 593 -9.55 6.09 -14.01
C THR A 593 -8.68 5.35 -12.97
N LEU A 594 -7.39 5.71 -12.87
CA LEU A 594 -6.47 5.15 -11.87
C LEU A 594 -6.71 5.73 -10.46
N LYS A 595 -7.09 7.02 -10.36
CA LYS A 595 -7.43 7.68 -9.09
C LYS A 595 -8.71 7.12 -8.44
N ALA A 596 -9.63 6.55 -9.23
CA ALA A 596 -10.90 6.03 -8.74
C ALA A 596 -10.83 4.66 -8.01
N PHE A 597 -9.65 4.05 -7.87
CA PHE A 597 -9.52 2.73 -7.23
C PHE A 597 -9.51 2.81 -5.69
N PRO A 598 -10.53 2.27 -4.98
CA PRO A 598 -10.54 2.26 -3.53
C PRO A 598 -9.66 1.11 -2.99
N VAL A 599 -8.68 1.44 -2.14
CA VAL A 599 -8.07 0.47 -1.22
C VAL A 599 -8.61 0.78 0.17
N LYS A 600 -9.70 0.10 0.55
CA LYS A 600 -10.12 0.07 1.95
C LYS A 600 -9.17 -0.84 2.73
N HIS A 601 -8.63 -0.31 3.83
CA HIS A 601 -8.00 -1.11 4.88
C HIS A 601 -9.08 -1.83 5.71
N THR A 602 -9.66 -2.89 5.17
CA THR A 602 -10.37 -3.93 5.94
C THR A 602 -10.05 -5.30 5.36
N PRO A 603 -9.93 -6.35 6.20
CA PRO A 603 -9.79 -7.71 5.73
C PRO A 603 -11.16 -8.21 5.28
N GLU A 604 -11.54 -7.87 4.06
CA GLU A 604 -12.69 -8.46 3.39
C GLU A 604 -12.29 -8.95 2.00
N SER A 605 -12.82 -10.11 1.61
CA SER A 605 -12.62 -10.87 0.37
C SER A 605 -11.47 -11.90 0.30
N HIS A 606 -11.48 -12.84 1.24
CA HIS A 606 -11.17 -14.23 0.89
C HIS A 606 -12.41 -15.09 1.13
N ILE A 607 -13.01 -15.58 0.04
CA ILE A 607 -14.04 -16.61 -0.02
C ILE A 607 -13.79 -17.38 -1.30
N LYS A 608 -13.56 -18.69 -1.18
CA LYS A 608 -13.44 -19.57 -2.33
C LYS A 608 -14.83 -20.00 -2.75
N GLY A 609 -15.11 -19.77 -4.03
CA GLY A 609 -16.30 -20.18 -4.76
C GLY A 609 -16.40 -19.31 -6.02
N ARG A 610 -15.43 -19.45 -6.94
CA ARG A 610 -15.20 -18.58 -8.13
C ARG A 610 -15.04 -17.09 -7.78
N GLY A 611 -13.89 -16.73 -7.23
CA GLY A 611 -13.50 -15.32 -7.12
C GLY A 611 -13.13 -14.74 -8.48
N HIS A 612 -14.11 -14.45 -9.34
CA HIS A 612 -13.94 -13.65 -10.58
C HIS A 612 -15.26 -12.98 -11.06
N GLY A 613 -16.25 -12.78 -10.18
CA GLY A 613 -17.58 -12.26 -10.57
C GLY A 613 -17.84 -10.77 -10.33
N VAL A 614 -17.31 -10.17 -9.26
CA VAL A 614 -17.85 -8.87 -8.76
C VAL A 614 -16.90 -7.69 -8.98
N ILE A 615 -15.58 -7.90 -8.98
CA ILE A 615 -14.62 -6.94 -9.57
C ILE A 615 -14.80 -6.88 -11.10
N ASN A 616 -15.18 -8.01 -11.71
CA ASN A 616 -15.54 -8.10 -13.13
C ASN A 616 -16.94 -7.56 -13.46
N ALA A 617 -17.84 -7.36 -12.48
CA ALA A 617 -19.14 -6.70 -12.69
C ALA A 617 -19.03 -5.16 -12.61
N LEU A 618 -18.08 -4.63 -11.84
CA LEU A 618 -17.80 -3.18 -11.76
C LEU A 618 -17.11 -2.65 -13.03
N MET A 619 -16.32 -3.47 -13.75
CA MET A 619 -15.76 -3.10 -15.07
C MET A 619 -16.75 -3.20 -16.24
N ARG A 620 -17.89 -3.88 -16.07
CA ARG A 620 -18.93 -3.94 -17.13
C ARG A 620 -19.94 -2.79 -17.04
N LYS A 621 -19.94 -1.99 -15.98
CA LYS A 621 -20.90 -0.88 -15.79
C LYS A 621 -20.33 0.52 -16.11
N THR A 622 -19.02 0.65 -16.37
CA THR A 622 -18.36 1.90 -16.78
C THR A 622 -18.26 2.11 -18.30
N GLN A 623 -18.96 1.30 -19.11
CA GLN A 623 -19.07 1.49 -20.56
C GLN A 623 -20.42 2.05 -21.05
N ARG A 624 -21.41 2.25 -20.17
CA ARG A 624 -22.68 2.89 -20.55
C ARG A 624 -22.77 4.37 -20.14
N ASN A 625 -22.38 4.75 -18.93
CA ASN A 625 -22.49 6.15 -18.51
C ASN A 625 -21.45 7.10 -19.12
N THR A 626 -20.36 6.61 -19.67
CA THR A 626 -19.36 7.45 -20.36
C THR A 626 -19.79 7.78 -21.80
N TYR A 627 -20.66 6.96 -22.39
CA TYR A 627 -21.11 7.13 -23.77
C TYR A 627 -22.22 8.19 -23.87
N ASP A 628 -23.08 8.30 -22.85
CA ASP A 628 -24.14 9.30 -22.80
C ASP A 628 -23.60 10.70 -22.43
N ILE A 629 -22.57 10.78 -21.59
CA ILE A 629 -21.90 12.05 -21.22
C ILE A 629 -21.07 12.62 -22.39
N LEU A 630 -20.52 11.77 -23.27
CA LEU A 630 -19.76 12.19 -24.45
C LEU A 630 -20.65 12.63 -25.63
N ARG A 631 -21.97 12.41 -25.57
CA ARG A 631 -22.90 12.74 -26.66
C ARG A 631 -23.47 14.17 -26.55
N GLU A 632 -23.38 14.82 -25.39
CA GLU A 632 -24.01 16.13 -25.15
C GLU A 632 -23.03 17.33 -25.08
N GLY A 633 -21.72 17.12 -25.26
CA GLY A 633 -20.72 18.18 -25.08
C GLY A 633 -19.88 18.49 -26.32
N LYS A 634 -20.34 19.47 -27.11
CA LYS A 634 -19.66 20.22 -28.20
C LYS A 634 -18.13 20.01 -28.31
N LEU A 635 -17.70 19.32 -29.38
CA LEU A 635 -16.34 19.45 -29.94
C LEU A 635 -16.42 20.32 -31.21
N THR A 636 -15.64 21.39 -31.24
CA THR A 636 -15.59 22.37 -32.33
C THR A 636 -14.85 21.83 -33.55
N LYS A 637 -15.29 22.28 -34.73
CA LYS A 637 -14.85 21.93 -36.09
C LYS A 637 -13.33 22.04 -36.35
N SER A 638 -12.56 22.60 -35.42
CA SER A 638 -11.11 22.82 -35.53
C SER A 638 -10.24 21.61 -35.12
N MET A 639 -10.80 20.57 -34.49
CA MET A 639 -10.04 19.37 -34.08
C MET A 639 -10.04 18.24 -35.13
N THR A 640 -10.79 18.37 -36.22
CA THR A 640 -10.90 17.35 -37.28
C THR A 640 -9.83 17.45 -38.36
N GLU A 641 -9.03 18.53 -38.43
CA GLU A 641 -8.14 18.80 -39.59
C GLU A 641 -6.67 18.39 -39.40
N LYS A 642 -6.29 17.70 -38.31
CA LYS A 642 -4.85 17.36 -38.04
C LYS A 642 -4.51 15.87 -37.88
N PHE A 643 -5.35 14.94 -38.34
CA PHE A 643 -5.00 13.51 -38.36
C PHE A 643 -4.98 12.94 -39.78
N VAL A 644 -3.78 12.88 -40.37
CA VAL A 644 -3.48 12.02 -41.52
C VAL A 644 -3.25 10.59 -41.00
N PHE A 645 -4.07 9.64 -41.43
CA PHE A 645 -3.85 8.21 -41.18
C PHE A 645 -2.84 7.66 -42.22
N PRO A 646 -1.73 7.01 -41.81
CA PRO A 646 -0.94 6.19 -42.72
C PRO A 646 -1.68 4.87 -43.01
N GLU A 647 -1.67 4.47 -44.28
CA GLU A 647 -2.18 3.19 -44.76
C GLU A 647 -1.44 1.98 -44.13
N ASP A 648 -2.19 0.93 -43.84
CA ASP A 648 -1.76 -0.31 -43.16
C ASP A 648 -0.93 -1.24 -44.08
N PRO A 649 0.37 -1.48 -43.83
CA PRO A 649 1.20 -2.37 -44.63
C PRO A 649 1.06 -3.83 -44.16
N LYS A 650 -0.16 -4.40 -44.19
CA LYS A 650 -0.42 -5.83 -43.87
C LYS A 650 -1.29 -6.57 -44.89
N ARG A 651 -1.27 -6.14 -46.15
CA ARG A 651 -1.59 -7.02 -47.28
C ARG A 651 -0.31 -7.32 -48.05
N THR A 652 0.33 -8.45 -47.72
CA THR A 652 1.10 -9.35 -48.62
C THR A 652 2.03 -10.25 -47.79
N GLY A 653 2.11 -11.54 -48.14
CA GLY A 653 3.20 -12.43 -47.73
C GLY A 653 2.80 -13.56 -46.78
N GLU A 654 2.72 -14.78 -47.32
CA GLU A 654 2.60 -16.04 -46.58
C GLU A 654 3.77 -16.27 -45.61
N ILE A 655 3.49 -16.55 -44.33
CA ILE A 655 4.52 -17.02 -43.39
C ILE A 655 4.60 -18.55 -43.49
N ASN A 656 5.72 -19.05 -44.03
CA ASN A 656 6.03 -20.48 -44.06
C ASN A 656 6.52 -20.96 -42.68
N TRP A 657 5.58 -21.40 -41.83
CA TRP A 657 5.83 -21.84 -40.45
C TRP A 657 6.71 -23.09 -40.31
N GLY A 658 6.96 -23.83 -41.40
CA GLY A 658 7.86 -24.99 -41.41
C GLY A 658 9.32 -24.62 -41.12
N GLU A 659 9.76 -23.42 -41.52
CA GLU A 659 11.13 -22.95 -41.29
C GLU A 659 11.35 -22.31 -39.92
N SER A 660 10.35 -21.61 -39.37
CA SER A 660 10.46 -21.02 -38.03
C SER A 660 10.64 -22.08 -36.92
N ILE A 661 10.12 -23.29 -37.11
CA ILE A 661 10.34 -24.42 -36.20
C ILE A 661 11.75 -25.02 -36.41
N LYS A 662 12.25 -25.09 -37.66
CA LYS A 662 13.64 -25.50 -37.96
C LYS A 662 14.66 -24.53 -37.35
N LEU A 663 14.39 -23.22 -37.36
CA LEU A 663 15.29 -22.18 -36.85
C LEU A 663 15.50 -22.21 -35.32
N ARG A 664 14.51 -22.66 -34.54
CA ARG A 664 14.63 -22.76 -33.07
C ARG A 664 15.28 -24.05 -32.58
N LEU A 665 15.29 -25.11 -33.39
CA LEU A 665 15.91 -26.39 -33.06
C LEU A 665 17.32 -26.43 -33.67
N ARG A 666 18.25 -25.60 -33.17
CA ARG A 666 19.68 -25.69 -33.51
C ARG A 666 20.30 -26.93 -32.85
N ARG A 667 20.04 -28.09 -33.44
CA ARG A 667 20.87 -29.32 -33.50
C ARG A 667 20.07 -30.32 -34.35
N THR A 668 20.70 -30.81 -35.41
CA THR A 668 20.18 -31.74 -36.42
C THR A 668 19.68 -33.04 -35.79
N ILE A 669 18.43 -33.06 -35.34
CA ILE A 669 17.72 -34.29 -34.96
C ILE A 669 16.57 -34.47 -35.97
N PRO A 670 16.55 -35.56 -36.74
CA PRO A 670 15.43 -35.86 -37.63
C PRO A 670 14.10 -35.91 -36.85
N ILE A 671 13.09 -35.18 -37.31
CA ILE A 671 11.76 -35.05 -36.66
C ILE A 671 11.10 -36.41 -36.34
N LYS A 672 11.50 -37.48 -37.04
CA LYS A 672 11.06 -38.86 -36.83
C LYS A 672 11.50 -39.48 -35.49
N ASP A 673 12.50 -38.89 -34.82
CA ASP A 673 13.14 -39.44 -33.61
C ASP A 673 12.87 -38.61 -32.34
N ILE A 674 11.99 -37.60 -32.40
CA ILE A 674 11.62 -36.78 -31.24
C ILE A 674 10.69 -37.58 -30.30
N SER A 675 11.15 -37.81 -29.07
CA SER A 675 10.35 -38.50 -28.05
C SER A 675 9.11 -37.69 -27.63
N CYS A 676 8.03 -38.38 -27.22
CA CYS A 676 6.78 -37.75 -26.78
C CYS A 676 6.99 -36.71 -25.68
N ARG A 677 7.95 -36.93 -24.76
CA ARG A 677 8.25 -36.03 -23.63
C ARG A 677 8.87 -34.71 -24.10
N VAL A 678 9.80 -34.77 -25.06
CA VAL A 678 10.49 -33.58 -25.58
C VAL A 678 9.53 -32.71 -26.40
N MET A 679 8.72 -33.35 -27.24
CA MET A 679 7.71 -32.64 -28.05
C MET A 679 6.62 -32.00 -27.17
N TYR A 680 6.17 -32.70 -26.12
CA TYR A 680 5.24 -32.14 -25.14
C TYR A 680 5.82 -30.94 -24.40
N LYS A 681 7.10 -30.99 -24.01
CA LYS A 681 7.79 -29.89 -23.32
C LYS A 681 7.85 -28.63 -24.21
N HIS A 682 8.22 -28.76 -25.47
CA HIS A 682 8.27 -27.62 -26.39
C HIS A 682 6.90 -27.08 -26.78
N LEU A 683 5.89 -27.94 -26.98
CA LEU A 683 4.52 -27.48 -27.20
C LEU A 683 3.97 -26.76 -25.95
N ARG A 684 4.32 -27.23 -24.74
CA ARG A 684 3.99 -26.56 -23.47
C ARG A 684 4.68 -25.19 -23.34
N GLU A 685 5.94 -25.08 -23.77
CA GLU A 685 6.67 -23.81 -23.79
C GLU A 685 6.12 -22.85 -24.85
N MET A 686 5.71 -23.35 -26.02
CA MET A 686 5.13 -22.55 -27.11
C MET A 686 3.70 -22.10 -26.86
N TYR A 687 2.87 -22.91 -26.19
CA TYR A 687 1.42 -22.69 -26.10
C TYR A 687 0.89 -22.48 -24.68
N CYS A 688 1.69 -22.73 -23.64
CA CYS A 688 1.20 -22.66 -22.25
C CYS A 688 2.05 -21.78 -21.32
N GLU A 689 3.14 -21.14 -21.77
CA GLU A 689 4.01 -20.20 -21.01
C GLU A 689 4.11 -20.45 -19.48
N GLY A 690 4.20 -21.73 -19.06
CA GLY A 690 4.34 -22.11 -17.66
C GLY A 690 3.06 -22.28 -16.81
N ASP A 691 1.85 -22.00 -17.32
CA ASP A 691 0.59 -22.22 -16.58
C ASP A 691 -0.14 -23.50 -17.06
N ILE A 692 -0.42 -24.41 -16.14
CA ILE A 692 -1.00 -25.75 -16.43
C ILE A 692 -2.53 -25.70 -16.62
N GLU A 693 -3.17 -24.59 -16.25
CA GLU A 693 -4.63 -24.42 -16.34
C GLU A 693 -5.11 -23.69 -17.61
N GLU A 694 -4.22 -23.17 -18.46
CA GLU A 694 -4.63 -22.66 -19.77
C GLU A 694 -4.93 -23.83 -20.72
N VAL A 695 -6.23 -24.01 -21.00
CA VAL A 695 -6.76 -25.01 -21.90
C VAL A 695 -6.09 -24.93 -23.27
N ALA A 696 -5.60 -26.07 -23.77
CA ALA A 696 -5.01 -26.18 -25.10
C ALA A 696 -5.95 -25.57 -26.15
N SER A 697 -5.53 -24.48 -26.80
CA SER A 697 -6.40 -23.81 -27.77
C SER A 697 -6.77 -24.77 -28.93
N PRO A 698 -7.98 -24.68 -29.50
CA PRO A 698 -8.37 -25.45 -30.69
C PRO A 698 -7.41 -25.26 -31.89
N ARG A 699 -6.61 -24.18 -31.88
CA ARG A 699 -5.58 -23.88 -32.86
C ARG A 699 -4.30 -24.71 -32.62
N ALA A 700 -3.93 -24.96 -31.36
CA ALA A 700 -2.81 -25.84 -30.99
C ALA A 700 -3.11 -27.31 -31.33
N LEU A 701 -4.35 -27.77 -31.08
CA LEU A 701 -4.79 -29.13 -31.44
C LEU A 701 -4.83 -29.34 -32.97
N ARG A 702 -5.26 -28.32 -33.75
CA ARG A 702 -5.21 -28.37 -35.22
C ARG A 702 -3.78 -28.40 -35.78
N ASN A 703 -2.86 -27.66 -35.16
CA ASN A 703 -1.46 -27.63 -35.60
C ASN A 703 -0.70 -28.92 -35.26
N LEU A 704 -1.08 -29.63 -34.19
CA LEU A 704 -0.52 -30.96 -33.86
C LEU A 704 -0.65 -31.95 -35.03
N TRP A 705 -1.76 -31.90 -35.77
CA TRP A 705 -2.03 -32.81 -36.88
C TRP A 705 -1.25 -32.48 -38.15
N LYS A 706 -0.76 -31.25 -38.30
CA LYS A 706 0.09 -30.79 -39.41
C LYS A 706 1.57 -31.19 -39.26
N LEU A 707 2.00 -31.66 -38.08
CA LEU A 707 3.38 -32.10 -37.84
C LEU A 707 3.66 -33.44 -38.54
N LYS A 708 4.79 -33.59 -39.24
CA LYS A 708 5.23 -34.87 -39.85
C LYS A 708 5.90 -35.79 -38.81
N VAL A 709 5.14 -36.22 -37.80
CA VAL A 709 5.57 -37.15 -36.72
C VAL A 709 4.72 -38.42 -36.71
N ARG A 710 5.23 -39.52 -36.11
CA ARG A 710 4.56 -40.83 -36.08
C ARG A 710 3.13 -40.71 -35.49
N PRO A 711 2.10 -41.37 -36.09
CA PRO A 711 0.71 -41.27 -35.64
C PRO A 711 0.49 -41.61 -34.16
N LYS A 712 1.17 -42.64 -33.63
CA LYS A 712 1.12 -43.02 -32.21
C LYS A 712 1.59 -41.89 -31.27
N THR A 713 2.57 -41.10 -31.71
CA THR A 713 3.10 -39.94 -30.97
C THR A 713 2.08 -38.79 -30.94
N LYS A 714 1.40 -38.52 -32.06
CA LYS A 714 0.30 -37.54 -32.13
C LYS A 714 -0.85 -37.92 -31.20
N GLN A 715 -1.26 -39.19 -31.22
CA GLN A 715 -2.34 -39.71 -30.37
C GLN A 715 -2.02 -39.62 -28.87
N ARG A 716 -0.78 -39.93 -28.46
CA ARG A 716 -0.36 -39.81 -27.05
C ARG A 716 -0.35 -38.35 -26.57
N VAL A 717 0.17 -37.42 -27.37
CA VAL A 717 0.18 -36.00 -27.01
C VAL A 717 -1.25 -35.43 -26.98
N TRP A 718 -2.11 -35.85 -27.91
CA TRP A 718 -3.53 -35.48 -27.92
C TRP A 718 -4.27 -35.95 -26.66
N ARG A 719 -4.06 -37.20 -26.21
CA ARG A 719 -4.66 -37.72 -24.96
C ARG A 719 -4.19 -36.96 -23.71
N ILE A 720 -2.91 -36.57 -23.65
CA ILE A 720 -2.37 -35.81 -22.51
C ILE A 720 -2.98 -34.40 -22.44
N LEU A 721 -3.17 -33.75 -23.59
CA LEU A 721 -3.75 -32.40 -23.68
C LEU A 721 -5.26 -32.40 -23.40
N THR A 722 -5.99 -33.44 -23.82
CA THR A 722 -7.46 -33.53 -23.69
C THR A 722 -7.93 -34.03 -22.32
N ASN A 723 -7.17 -34.91 -21.66
CA ASN A 723 -7.51 -35.41 -20.31
C ASN A 723 -7.43 -34.34 -19.19
N ARG A 724 -6.95 -33.12 -19.49
CA ARG A 724 -6.82 -32.02 -18.53
C ARG A 724 -7.75 -30.84 -18.79
N ILE A 725 -8.69 -30.94 -19.74
CA ILE A 725 -9.69 -29.91 -20.02
C ILE A 725 -10.86 -30.05 -19.02
N PRO A 726 -11.20 -29.03 -18.20
CA PRO A 726 -12.40 -29.08 -17.36
C PRO A 726 -13.66 -29.15 -18.24
N ARG A 727 -14.64 -29.99 -17.86
CA ARG A 727 -15.92 -30.24 -18.58
C ARG A 727 -16.86 -29.00 -18.78
N LYS A 728 -16.35 -27.76 -18.74
CA LYS A 728 -17.14 -26.51 -18.78
C LYS A 728 -16.64 -25.50 -19.83
N ILE A 729 -16.18 -25.96 -21.00
CA ILE A 729 -15.89 -25.06 -22.13
C ILE A 729 -16.90 -25.29 -23.25
N ASP A 730 -17.58 -24.19 -23.52
CA ASP A 730 -18.62 -23.89 -24.51
C ASP A 730 -18.28 -24.39 -25.94
N PRO A 731 -19.11 -25.23 -26.59
CA PRO A 731 -18.83 -25.84 -27.91
C PRO A 731 -19.18 -24.97 -29.13
N VAL A 732 -19.66 -23.74 -28.98
CA VAL A 732 -20.44 -23.04 -30.03
C VAL A 732 -19.58 -22.33 -31.11
N ARG A 733 -18.56 -22.96 -31.71
CA ARG A 733 -17.85 -22.30 -32.85
C ARG A 733 -17.60 -23.08 -34.13
N ASN A 734 -17.87 -24.38 -34.21
CA ASN A 734 -18.08 -25.05 -35.52
C ASN A 734 -18.61 -26.48 -35.33
N PRO A 735 -19.87 -26.79 -35.66
CA PRO A 735 -20.43 -28.13 -35.44
C PRO A 735 -19.84 -29.22 -36.34
N HIS A 736 -19.21 -28.85 -37.46
CA HIS A 736 -18.68 -29.79 -38.44
C HIS A 736 -17.40 -30.53 -38.01
N ASP A 737 -16.69 -30.05 -36.99
CA ASP A 737 -15.33 -30.53 -36.65
C ASP A 737 -15.26 -31.53 -35.47
N LEU A 738 -16.40 -31.92 -34.86
CA LEU A 738 -16.40 -32.62 -33.56
C LEU A 738 -17.18 -33.95 -33.53
N CYS A 739 -17.10 -34.76 -34.57
CA CYS A 739 -17.55 -36.16 -34.49
C CYS A 739 -16.38 -37.10 -34.13
N ALA A 740 -16.47 -37.76 -32.97
CA ALA A 740 -15.42 -38.62 -32.41
C ALA A 740 -15.15 -39.94 -33.19
N CYS A 741 -15.79 -40.21 -34.34
CA CYS A 741 -15.62 -41.44 -35.11
C CYS A 741 -15.12 -41.25 -36.55
N GLY A 742 -14.84 -40.03 -37.00
CA GLY A 742 -14.20 -39.78 -38.31
C GLY A 742 -15.04 -40.05 -39.56
N LYS A 743 -16.36 -40.22 -39.46
CA LYS A 743 -17.25 -40.38 -40.64
C LYS A 743 -18.51 -39.50 -40.51
N GLY A 744 -18.41 -38.24 -40.95
CA GLY A 744 -19.45 -37.22 -40.82
C GLY A 744 -20.57 -37.22 -41.86
N LYS A 745 -20.49 -38.03 -42.93
CA LYS A 745 -21.45 -37.95 -44.07
C LYS A 745 -22.75 -38.74 -43.88
N ALA A 746 -22.81 -39.73 -42.97
CA ALA A 746 -23.93 -40.67 -42.92
C ALA A 746 -25.08 -40.31 -41.95
N ARG A 747 -24.91 -39.32 -41.06
CA ARG A 747 -25.87 -39.07 -39.96
C ARG A 747 -26.87 -37.93 -40.18
N ALA A 748 -26.57 -36.92 -40.99
CA ALA A 748 -27.55 -35.88 -41.31
C ALA A 748 -28.72 -36.47 -42.12
N LYS A 749 -28.42 -37.30 -43.12
CA LYS A 749 -29.42 -38.03 -43.92
C LYS A 749 -30.32 -38.95 -43.08
N HIS A 750 -29.76 -39.54 -42.01
CA HIS A 750 -30.48 -40.43 -41.09
C HIS A 750 -31.34 -39.69 -40.06
N LEU A 751 -30.98 -38.44 -39.72
CA LEU A 751 -31.75 -37.58 -38.82
C LEU A 751 -33.03 -37.06 -39.51
N PHE A 752 -32.97 -36.80 -40.81
CA PHE A 752 -34.11 -36.37 -41.63
C PHE A 752 -35.06 -37.51 -42.01
N SER A 753 -34.62 -38.77 -41.93
CA SER A 753 -35.46 -39.93 -42.29
C SER A 753 -36.32 -40.46 -41.14
N GLU A 754 -36.04 -40.11 -39.88
CA GLU A 754 -36.73 -40.67 -38.70
C GLU A 754 -37.56 -39.67 -37.88
N CYS A 755 -37.61 -38.40 -38.26
CA CYS A 755 -38.49 -37.41 -37.63
C CYS A 755 -39.60 -37.01 -38.62
N GLU A 756 -40.78 -37.60 -38.48
CA GLU A 756 -41.95 -37.38 -39.36
C GLU A 756 -42.28 -35.90 -39.52
N ILE A 757 -42.25 -35.13 -38.43
CA ILE A 757 -42.56 -33.70 -38.41
C ILE A 757 -41.55 -32.89 -39.24
N LEU A 758 -40.26 -33.22 -39.15
CA LEU A 758 -39.24 -32.56 -39.98
C LEU A 758 -39.36 -33.00 -41.44
N ARG A 759 -39.79 -34.23 -41.70
CA ARG A 759 -40.03 -34.71 -43.06
C ARG A 759 -41.16 -33.93 -43.72
N GLU A 760 -42.22 -33.65 -42.98
CA GLU A 760 -43.39 -32.92 -43.46
C GLU A 760 -43.14 -31.41 -43.61
N ILE A 761 -42.43 -30.79 -42.65
CA ILE A 761 -41.95 -29.40 -42.78
C ILE A 761 -40.96 -29.27 -43.96
N THR A 762 -40.08 -30.25 -44.15
CA THR A 762 -39.13 -30.25 -45.29
C THR A 762 -39.86 -30.49 -46.61
N GLU A 763 -40.89 -31.35 -46.67
CA GLU A 763 -41.76 -31.55 -47.84
C GLU A 763 -42.56 -30.28 -48.19
N ARG A 764 -43.16 -29.60 -47.20
CA ARG A 764 -43.84 -28.30 -47.38
C ARG A 764 -42.86 -27.19 -47.80
N LEU A 765 -41.59 -27.25 -47.39
CA LEU A 765 -40.54 -26.33 -47.86
C LEU A 765 -39.95 -26.73 -49.23
N LYS A 766 -40.01 -28.01 -49.63
CA LYS A 766 -39.56 -28.50 -50.95
C LYS A 766 -40.40 -27.97 -52.11
N THR A 767 -41.68 -27.63 -51.88
CA THR A 767 -42.55 -27.02 -52.90
C THR A 767 -42.18 -25.56 -53.19
N HIS A 768 -41.41 -24.93 -52.30
CA HIS A 768 -40.91 -23.57 -52.52
C HIS A 768 -39.73 -23.59 -53.50
N LYS A 769 -39.83 -22.80 -54.57
CA LYS A 769 -38.88 -22.69 -55.70
C LYS A 769 -37.40 -22.58 -55.27
N MET A 770 -37.14 -22.03 -54.08
CA MET A 770 -35.84 -21.92 -53.40
C MET A 770 -35.12 -23.26 -53.13
N THR A 771 -35.83 -24.35 -52.84
CA THR A 771 -35.21 -25.57 -52.31
C THR A 771 -34.51 -26.38 -53.40
N LYS A 772 -35.00 -26.32 -54.65
CA LYS A 772 -34.37 -26.95 -55.82
C LYS A 772 -33.06 -26.27 -56.24
N GLU A 773 -32.96 -24.95 -56.07
CA GLU A 773 -31.72 -24.21 -56.38
C GLU A 773 -30.63 -24.47 -55.33
N ILE A 774 -31.00 -24.64 -54.06
CA ILE A 774 -30.08 -24.93 -52.95
C ILE A 774 -29.51 -26.36 -53.02
N GLN A 775 -30.31 -27.34 -53.47
CA GLN A 775 -29.86 -28.75 -53.57
C GLN A 775 -28.85 -29.00 -54.69
N ASN A 776 -28.80 -28.13 -55.71
CA ASN A 776 -27.93 -28.30 -56.88
C ASN A 776 -26.60 -27.49 -56.78
N MET A 777 -26.33 -26.81 -55.66
CA MET A 777 -25.11 -26.03 -55.48
C MET A 777 -23.94 -26.86 -54.88
N PRO A 778 -22.70 -26.77 -55.43
CA PRO A 778 -21.54 -27.47 -54.88
C PRO A 778 -21.07 -26.92 -53.52
N GLU A 779 -20.72 -27.82 -52.58
CA GLU A 779 -20.37 -27.51 -51.17
C GLU A 779 -19.18 -26.54 -50.96
N THR A 780 -18.37 -26.26 -51.99
CA THR A 780 -17.19 -25.39 -51.88
C THR A 780 -17.50 -23.88 -51.94
N ASN A 781 -18.75 -23.50 -52.24
CA ASN A 781 -19.13 -22.11 -52.52
C ASN A 781 -20.08 -21.46 -51.50
N PHE A 782 -19.90 -21.70 -50.19
CA PHE A 782 -20.51 -20.85 -49.16
C PHE A 782 -19.75 -19.52 -48.98
N LYS A 783 -19.68 -18.72 -50.05
CA LYS A 783 -19.39 -17.28 -50.00
C LYS A 783 -20.50 -16.57 -50.77
N TYR A 784 -21.58 -16.22 -50.06
CA TYR A 784 -22.69 -15.50 -50.66
C TYR A 784 -22.27 -14.11 -51.13
N LYS A 785 -22.65 -13.77 -52.37
CA LYS A 785 -22.87 -12.37 -52.75
C LYS A 785 -24.18 -11.92 -52.10
N ARG A 786 -24.10 -11.18 -50.98
CA ARG A 786 -25.26 -10.59 -50.28
C ARG A 786 -26.15 -9.67 -51.14
N LYS A 787 -25.78 -9.39 -52.39
CA LYS A 787 -26.44 -8.43 -53.27
C LYS A 787 -27.59 -9.00 -54.10
N GLU A 788 -27.78 -10.32 -54.12
CA GLU A 788 -28.75 -11.00 -55.01
C GLU A 788 -29.86 -11.77 -54.24
N LEU A 789 -29.92 -11.65 -52.91
CA LEU A 789 -30.95 -12.30 -52.09
C LEU A 789 -32.06 -11.31 -51.74
N THR A 790 -33.33 -11.68 -51.92
CA THR A 790 -34.42 -10.89 -51.33
C THR A 790 -34.40 -11.03 -49.80
N PRO A 791 -34.97 -10.07 -49.07
CA PRO A 791 -35.10 -10.15 -47.62
C PRO A 791 -35.77 -11.46 -47.16
N GLU A 792 -36.81 -11.93 -47.88
CA GLU A 792 -37.49 -13.18 -47.56
C GLU A 792 -36.57 -14.40 -47.71
N MET A 793 -35.75 -14.45 -48.78
CA MET A 793 -34.78 -15.54 -48.99
C MET A 793 -33.69 -15.58 -47.91
N THR A 794 -33.26 -14.40 -47.46
CA THR A 794 -32.25 -14.27 -46.39
C THR A 794 -32.81 -14.73 -45.05
N ILE A 795 -34.07 -14.40 -44.77
CA ILE A 795 -34.78 -14.81 -43.54
C ILE A 795 -35.06 -16.31 -43.56
N GLY A 796 -35.55 -16.87 -44.66
CA GLY A 796 -35.77 -18.31 -44.82
C GLY A 796 -34.50 -19.14 -44.63
N MET A 797 -33.38 -18.70 -45.20
CA MET A 797 -32.07 -19.35 -45.00
C MET A 797 -31.60 -19.31 -43.54
N ARG A 798 -31.83 -18.19 -42.84
CA ARG A 798 -31.47 -18.07 -41.42
C ARG A 798 -32.35 -18.96 -40.55
N ILE A 799 -33.66 -19.02 -40.80
CA ILE A 799 -34.58 -19.92 -40.09
C ILE A 799 -34.14 -21.37 -40.28
N TYR A 800 -33.86 -21.77 -41.53
CA TYR A 800 -33.36 -23.12 -41.85
C TYR A 800 -32.04 -23.45 -41.13
N CYS A 801 -31.07 -22.54 -41.13
CA CYS A 801 -29.78 -22.72 -40.46
C CYS A 801 -29.91 -22.76 -38.93
N THR A 802 -30.76 -21.92 -38.35
CA THR A 802 -31.03 -21.87 -36.91
C THR A 802 -31.77 -23.12 -36.44
N LEU A 803 -32.74 -23.62 -37.21
CA LEU A 803 -33.42 -24.89 -36.93
C LEU A 803 -32.44 -26.06 -36.96
N LEU A 804 -31.57 -26.14 -37.97
CA LEU A 804 -30.52 -27.15 -38.09
C LEU A 804 -29.50 -27.09 -36.94
N GLN A 805 -29.01 -25.89 -36.59
CA GLN A 805 -28.05 -25.72 -35.51
C GLN A 805 -28.65 -26.06 -34.15
N THR A 806 -29.90 -25.67 -33.92
CA THR A 806 -30.57 -25.90 -32.64
C THR A 806 -30.96 -27.37 -32.45
N GLN A 807 -31.46 -28.03 -33.50
CA GLN A 807 -31.70 -29.47 -33.52
C GLN A 807 -30.41 -30.26 -33.25
N TRP A 808 -29.29 -29.88 -33.84
CA TRP A 808 -28.00 -30.55 -33.64
C TRP A 808 -27.44 -30.39 -32.22
N LEU A 809 -27.51 -29.18 -31.66
CA LEU A 809 -27.05 -28.89 -30.29
C LEU A 809 -27.94 -29.56 -29.23
N ASN A 810 -29.24 -29.63 -29.46
CA ASN A 810 -30.19 -30.26 -28.53
C ASN A 810 -30.20 -31.78 -28.67
N TYR A 811 -30.17 -32.37 -29.87
CA TYR A 811 -30.06 -33.82 -30.06
C TYR A 811 -28.84 -34.40 -29.32
N CYS A 812 -27.69 -33.71 -29.37
CA CYS A 812 -26.47 -34.14 -28.66
C CYS A 812 -26.56 -34.06 -27.12
N ASN A 813 -27.38 -33.15 -26.58
CA ASN A 813 -27.60 -33.00 -25.14
C ASN A 813 -28.78 -33.84 -24.64
N TRP A 814 -29.75 -34.16 -25.49
CA TRP A 814 -31.04 -34.75 -25.13
C TRP A 814 -31.07 -36.26 -25.34
N VAL A 815 -30.28 -36.80 -26.30
CA VAL A 815 -29.93 -38.24 -26.34
C VAL A 815 -29.20 -38.67 -25.06
N LYS A 816 -28.51 -37.73 -24.37
CA LYS A 816 -27.95 -37.97 -23.03
C LYS A 816 -28.98 -37.94 -21.90
N GLN A 817 -30.20 -37.47 -22.14
CA GLN A 817 -31.25 -37.25 -21.13
C GLN A 817 -32.58 -37.97 -21.43
N GLY A 818 -32.72 -38.67 -22.55
CA GLY A 818 -33.85 -39.57 -22.84
C GLY A 818 -35.16 -38.89 -23.27
N VAL A 819 -35.13 -37.67 -23.80
CA VAL A 819 -36.34 -36.91 -24.17
C VAL A 819 -36.77 -37.17 -25.62
N ASN A 820 -38.03 -37.56 -25.85
CA ASN A 820 -38.61 -37.80 -27.18
C ASN A 820 -39.11 -36.50 -27.84
N MET A 821 -38.59 -36.22 -29.05
CA MET A 821 -38.84 -34.99 -29.81
C MET A 821 -40.20 -34.97 -30.54
N ASN A 822 -40.88 -36.10 -30.70
CA ASN A 822 -42.20 -36.17 -31.34
C ASN A 822 -43.34 -35.82 -30.34
N THR A 823 -43.04 -35.01 -29.32
CA THR A 823 -44.00 -34.63 -28.28
C THR A 823 -44.17 -33.11 -28.21
N LYS A 824 -45.34 -32.66 -27.75
CA LYS A 824 -45.77 -31.25 -27.61
C LYS A 824 -44.74 -30.32 -26.96
N ASN A 825 -43.84 -30.85 -26.12
CA ASN A 825 -42.79 -30.08 -25.45
C ASN A 825 -41.59 -29.75 -26.35
N GLY A 826 -41.25 -30.61 -27.33
CA GLY A 826 -40.19 -30.35 -28.30
C GLY A 826 -40.52 -29.17 -29.21
N LEU A 827 -41.79 -29.09 -29.64
CA LEU A 827 -42.32 -28.03 -30.50
C LEU A 827 -42.36 -26.66 -29.81
N LYS A 828 -42.76 -26.60 -28.54
CA LYS A 828 -42.76 -25.35 -27.75
C LYS A 828 -41.37 -24.74 -27.60
N ILE A 829 -40.35 -25.57 -27.43
CA ILE A 829 -38.96 -25.10 -27.27
C ILE A 829 -38.43 -24.52 -28.58
N LEU A 830 -38.78 -25.13 -29.72
CA LEU A 830 -38.44 -24.64 -31.04
C LEU A 830 -39.00 -23.23 -31.29
N ASN A 831 -40.27 -23.01 -30.95
CA ASN A 831 -40.96 -21.72 -31.09
C ASN A 831 -40.28 -20.60 -30.26
N ILE A 832 -39.90 -20.88 -29.01
CA ILE A 832 -39.21 -19.91 -28.13
C ILE A 832 -37.89 -19.42 -28.73
N LEU A 833 -37.13 -20.31 -29.37
CA LEU A 833 -35.83 -19.99 -29.94
C LEU A 833 -35.96 -19.15 -31.21
N VAL A 834 -36.92 -19.46 -32.07
CA VAL A 834 -37.20 -18.66 -33.28
C VAL A 834 -37.67 -17.25 -32.90
N LYS A 835 -38.56 -17.11 -31.90
CA LYS A 835 -39.00 -15.80 -31.37
C LYS A 835 -37.86 -14.97 -30.79
N LYS A 836 -36.91 -15.63 -30.12
CA LYS A 836 -35.75 -14.96 -29.50
C LYS A 836 -34.79 -14.39 -30.55
N GLU A 837 -34.57 -15.11 -31.64
CA GLU A 837 -33.74 -14.64 -32.74
C GLU A 837 -34.43 -13.47 -33.48
N ALA A 838 -35.75 -13.59 -33.73
CA ALA A 838 -36.56 -12.55 -34.37
C ALA A 838 -36.58 -11.21 -33.60
N ALA A 839 -36.57 -11.24 -32.27
CA ALA A 839 -36.60 -10.04 -31.42
C ALA A 839 -35.35 -9.15 -31.55
N THR A 840 -34.28 -9.63 -32.20
CA THR A 840 -33.01 -8.91 -32.34
C THR A 840 -32.79 -8.27 -33.72
N ASP A 841 -33.72 -8.45 -34.67
CA ASP A 841 -33.57 -7.98 -36.06
C ASP A 841 -34.51 -6.79 -36.39
N LYS A 842 -34.14 -6.00 -37.41
CA LYS A 842 -34.86 -4.77 -37.80
C LYS A 842 -36.10 -5.01 -38.68
N GLU A 843 -36.29 -6.23 -39.19
CA GLU A 843 -37.37 -6.63 -40.09
C GLU A 843 -38.45 -7.45 -39.36
N GLN A 844 -38.90 -6.97 -38.19
CA GLN A 844 -39.74 -7.72 -37.24
C GLN A 844 -41.11 -8.16 -37.79
N ASP A 845 -41.68 -7.43 -38.73
CA ASP A 845 -43.00 -7.72 -39.29
C ASP A 845 -43.00 -9.00 -40.14
N LEU A 846 -41.96 -9.21 -40.96
CA LEU A 846 -41.82 -10.39 -41.80
C LEU A 846 -41.52 -11.65 -40.96
N TRP A 847 -40.76 -11.49 -39.88
CA TRP A 847 -40.54 -12.54 -38.87
C TRP A 847 -41.83 -12.92 -38.15
N SER A 848 -42.68 -11.95 -37.83
CA SER A 848 -43.95 -12.17 -37.15
C SER A 848 -44.94 -12.96 -38.02
N GLN A 849 -44.95 -12.72 -39.33
CA GLN A 849 -45.76 -13.48 -40.29
C GLN A 849 -45.27 -14.92 -40.45
N THR A 850 -43.95 -15.11 -40.59
CA THR A 850 -43.34 -16.45 -40.70
C THR A 850 -43.54 -17.28 -39.41
N ILE A 851 -43.51 -16.65 -38.24
CA ILE A 851 -43.77 -17.31 -36.96
C ILE A 851 -45.24 -17.74 -36.86
N LYS A 852 -46.20 -16.91 -37.32
CA LYS A 852 -47.62 -17.30 -37.37
C LYS A 852 -47.87 -18.50 -38.28
N GLU A 853 -47.25 -18.55 -39.45
CA GLU A 853 -47.37 -19.68 -40.39
C GLU A 853 -46.76 -20.98 -39.80
N LEU A 854 -45.63 -20.87 -39.09
CA LEU A 854 -45.04 -21.99 -38.37
C LEU A 854 -45.92 -22.45 -37.20
N GLU A 855 -46.52 -21.53 -36.44
CA GLU A 855 -47.46 -21.86 -35.36
C GLU A 855 -48.71 -22.55 -35.90
N GLN A 856 -49.27 -22.08 -37.02
CA GLN A 856 -50.42 -22.69 -37.68
C GLN A 856 -50.12 -24.09 -38.24
N ALA A 857 -48.96 -24.28 -38.89
CA ALA A 857 -48.55 -25.60 -39.36
C ALA A 857 -48.28 -26.59 -38.20
N ILE A 858 -47.82 -26.09 -37.05
CA ILE A 858 -47.65 -26.90 -35.83
C ILE A 858 -49.01 -27.28 -35.24
N ASP A 859 -49.99 -26.37 -35.26
CA ASP A 859 -51.34 -26.64 -34.77
C ASP A 859 -52.12 -27.59 -35.70
N GLU A 860 -51.88 -27.57 -37.01
CA GLU A 860 -52.44 -28.54 -37.98
C GLU A 860 -51.87 -29.97 -37.84
N LEU A 861 -50.69 -30.11 -37.24
CA LEU A 861 -49.99 -31.38 -37.03
C LEU A 861 -50.27 -32.03 -35.67
N ASN A 862 -50.93 -31.31 -34.75
CA ASN A 862 -51.43 -31.83 -33.46
C ASN A 862 -52.89 -32.23 -33.58
#